data_AF-A0A8H2WP97-F1
#
_entry.id   AF-A0A8H2WP97-F1
#
_cell.length_a   1.000
_cell.length_b   1.000
_cell.length_c   1.000
_cell.angle_alpha   90.00
_cell.angle_beta   90.00
_cell.angle_gamma   90.00
#
_symmetry.space_group_name_H-M   'P 1'
#
loop_
_entity.id
_entity.type
_entity.pdbx_description
1 polymer ?
#
loop_
_entity_poly.entity_id
_entity_poly.type
_entity_poly.pdbx_seq_one_letter_code
_entity_poly.pdbx_strand_id
1 'polypeptide(L)'
;MTDYDRVHPQWGRPLEQYVQAWDINSLQTKPGWGSHTESEIRHRARIAISEICSLGGKNRSEYNRKTFVELGYPELVDGCLTLIKIVRTSDKATPFRYEYGYLCFRIISISLGVCLLHRAKLFDAAIDRMRAESASQAKMLTIFSEEIAQLFFTLLSIDEGIDRSDWMLGLRDVNRQFGPSQLPFTLIHEHMQLLSLLFSDQKDFSRALFSAYCPGVSAVIYLLWRCVKLCHDGIFDNQEPDLVSMFCHIYNRYCLVAPTCDEPILVLIYQPNSHWWAEPHQSSVDYEDEREKIILYNRRMASTGIGWLSRPSVFLIPAILQFLLLGLCDGVEDLLPRLFGLTIDRLWMARTNNEIPEDEVFKVCLSTVIFMNAALDHLTEKSYSNQSVMTKIIDTLVHHDIVDFTIQTLFLYKCPPSPSEELDNCFANGSIRMFEAASKLIPEEIFRLKFKATTPDLRKYICQVFDQLQMDGGHAAGLRRFDIMTNCILGIGYALGMEEDLDNVTGNFGFCIYARCANPYEWAPRQYLCSNCGVMYCSIMCQARDWTQGSMREFHIMSCGNAMSRVERPWMQANTKFGPNISHCSYSAQFWHAEDVLEGGVFEIGWEECMAWLRFGGILAIAKGKFESLGQNIVSLILGHDELRLPEILRSLRESDSREDKVIRYEAEELKKHVGIVRQFGTTAEIRIRRDCEEAEAPCVGSIKRKSKNEEGGGGRSKKLVAIATREKYNDKVASSHRNYPGLRAQNDTTRQNSLCSGTFVIRSTFLSISVGEGKLPSNPKVKRGVVGAVRDLWGGSCVHFSNFGPKWELDEYKIAKAAMLAPDDVRIPVNICSTANKLALQAVPKYADGQPARTVYLWVDEEAFVLGMLPAVSDPKTK
;
A
#
# COMPACT_ATOMS: atom_id res chain seq x y z
N MET A 1 1.92 44.68 3.37
CA MET A 1 1.90 44.41 1.92
C MET A 1 3.04 45.18 1.30
N THR A 2 3.97 44.46 0.66
CA THR A 2 5.00 45.06 -0.20
C THR A 2 4.39 45.38 -1.57
N ASP A 3 5.06 46.13 -2.44
CA ASP A 3 4.57 46.34 -3.82
C ASP A 3 4.50 45.03 -4.64
N TYR A 4 5.17 43.95 -4.17
CA TYR A 4 5.06 42.62 -4.75
C TYR A 4 3.69 41.95 -4.53
N ASP A 5 2.89 42.41 -3.57
CA ASP A 5 1.55 41.84 -3.26
C ASP A 5 0.42 42.42 -4.13
N ARG A 6 0.73 43.29 -5.10
CA ARG A 6 -0.26 44.03 -5.90
C ARG A 6 -0.41 43.45 -7.30
N VAL A 7 -1.64 43.51 -7.82
CA VAL A 7 -1.95 43.16 -9.21
C VAL A 7 -1.17 44.09 -10.13
N HIS A 8 -0.31 43.56 -11.00
CA HIS A 8 0.46 44.38 -11.92
C HIS A 8 -0.44 44.90 -13.05
N PRO A 9 -0.43 46.22 -13.37
CA PRO A 9 -1.34 46.81 -14.35
C PRO A 9 -1.23 46.22 -15.76
N GLN A 10 -0.09 45.61 -16.11
CA GLN A 10 0.13 44.98 -17.42
C GLN A 10 0.15 43.44 -17.41
N TRP A 11 0.53 42.81 -16.29
CA TRP A 11 0.80 41.36 -16.22
C TRP A 11 -0.21 40.59 -15.37
N GLY A 12 -1.14 41.29 -14.74
CA GLY A 12 -2.21 40.70 -13.95
C GLY A 12 -1.78 40.30 -12.54
N ARG A 13 -2.42 39.26 -12.00
CA ARG A 13 -2.23 38.82 -10.62
C ARG A 13 -0.84 38.21 -10.40
N PRO A 14 -0.19 38.43 -9.25
CA PRO A 14 1.02 37.71 -8.87
C PRO A 14 0.71 36.23 -8.57
N LEU A 15 1.75 35.40 -8.57
CA LEU A 15 1.72 33.95 -8.33
C LEU A 15 0.85 33.55 -7.13
N GLU A 16 1.08 34.18 -5.98
CA GLU A 16 0.38 33.91 -4.72
C GLU A 16 -1.15 34.10 -4.80
N GLN A 17 -1.62 34.92 -5.75
CA GLN A 17 -3.04 35.22 -5.96
C GLN A 17 -3.64 34.40 -7.11
N TYR A 18 -2.92 34.20 -8.22
CA TYR A 18 -3.52 33.51 -9.36
C TYR A 18 -3.64 32.00 -9.13
N VAL A 19 -2.72 31.36 -8.40
CA VAL A 19 -2.74 29.88 -8.21
C VAL A 19 -4.06 29.41 -7.60
N GLN A 20 -4.64 30.20 -6.69
CA GLN A 20 -5.93 29.93 -6.07
C GLN A 20 -7.07 29.88 -7.10
N ALA A 21 -7.07 30.76 -8.10
CA ALA A 21 -8.10 30.82 -9.14
C ALA A 21 -7.95 29.72 -10.22
N TRP A 22 -6.83 29.01 -10.18
CA TRP A 22 -6.48 27.90 -11.06
C TRP A 22 -6.36 26.57 -10.30
N ASP A 23 -6.72 26.51 -9.02
CA ASP A 23 -6.71 25.25 -8.28
C ASP A 23 -7.80 24.29 -8.80
N ILE A 24 -7.65 22.99 -8.48
CA ILE A 24 -8.57 21.97 -9.00
C ILE A 24 -10.00 22.18 -8.50
N ASN A 25 -10.18 22.72 -7.30
CA ASN A 25 -11.51 22.97 -6.71
C ASN A 25 -12.22 24.12 -7.44
N SER A 26 -11.51 25.22 -7.74
CA SER A 26 -12.04 26.35 -8.52
C SER A 26 -12.42 25.93 -9.94
N LEU A 27 -11.68 25.01 -10.56
CA LEU A 27 -12.03 24.48 -11.89
C LEU A 27 -13.19 23.48 -11.86
N GLN A 28 -13.39 22.76 -10.77
CA GLN A 28 -14.56 21.88 -10.58
C GLN A 28 -15.83 22.65 -10.18
N THR A 29 -15.70 23.79 -9.50
CA THR A 29 -16.83 24.60 -9.00
C THR A 29 -17.25 25.74 -9.92
N LYS A 30 -16.51 26.03 -10.99
CA LYS A 30 -16.91 27.02 -12.02
C LYS A 30 -18.28 26.63 -12.62
N PRO A 31 -19.34 27.44 -12.42
CA PRO A 31 -20.65 27.13 -12.98
C PRO A 31 -20.59 27.15 -14.51
N GLY A 32 -21.35 26.25 -15.14
CA GLY A 32 -21.51 26.25 -16.59
C GLY A 32 -22.01 27.62 -17.07
N TRP A 33 -21.32 28.20 -18.05
CA TRP A 33 -21.68 29.51 -18.58
C TRP A 33 -23.00 29.43 -19.36
N GLY A 34 -23.82 30.48 -19.27
CA GLY A 34 -25.00 30.60 -20.12
C GLY A 34 -24.59 30.65 -21.60
N SER A 35 -25.37 30.05 -22.48
CA SER A 35 -25.03 29.88 -23.91
C SER A 35 -24.64 31.18 -24.63
N HIS A 36 -25.25 32.32 -24.24
CA HIS A 36 -24.87 33.64 -24.73
C HIS A 36 -23.46 34.06 -24.26
N THR A 37 -23.20 34.00 -22.96
CA THR A 37 -21.91 34.33 -22.33
C THR A 37 -20.79 33.42 -22.87
N GLU A 38 -21.10 32.15 -23.09
CA GLU A 38 -20.16 31.20 -23.69
C GLU A 38 -19.83 31.55 -25.16
N SER A 39 -20.85 31.90 -25.96
CA SER A 39 -20.64 32.36 -27.34
C SER A 39 -19.79 33.63 -27.41
N GLU A 40 -20.07 34.60 -26.54
CA GLU A 40 -19.32 35.85 -26.47
C GLU A 40 -17.85 35.63 -26.07
N ILE A 41 -17.59 34.83 -25.04
CA ILE A 41 -16.21 34.59 -24.59
C ILE A 41 -15.45 33.72 -25.60
N ARG A 42 -16.09 32.76 -26.27
CA ARG A 42 -15.50 32.06 -27.43
C ARG A 42 -15.15 33.02 -28.56
N HIS A 43 -15.99 34.02 -28.84
CA HIS A 43 -15.70 35.04 -29.86
C HIS A 43 -14.50 35.92 -29.48
N ARG A 44 -14.43 36.40 -28.23
CA ARG A 44 -13.27 37.15 -27.72
C ARG A 44 -11.99 36.31 -27.74
N ALA A 45 -12.06 35.04 -27.35
CA ALA A 45 -10.93 34.11 -27.38
C ALA A 45 -10.39 33.90 -28.81
N ARG A 46 -11.27 33.81 -29.81
CA ARG A 46 -10.88 33.72 -31.23
C ARG A 46 -10.14 34.97 -31.73
N ILE A 47 -10.62 36.16 -31.35
CA ILE A 47 -9.95 37.42 -31.70
C ILE A 47 -8.55 37.41 -31.09
N ALA A 48 -8.42 37.12 -29.79
CA ALA A 48 -7.13 37.05 -29.11
C ALA A 48 -6.20 35.99 -29.74
N ILE A 49 -6.69 34.79 -30.06
CA ILE A 49 -5.90 33.75 -30.77
C ILE A 49 -5.40 34.27 -32.12
N SER A 50 -6.27 34.91 -32.91
CA SER A 50 -5.90 35.46 -34.22
C SER A 50 -4.86 36.59 -34.11
N GLU A 51 -4.99 37.44 -33.08
CA GLU A 51 -4.01 38.49 -32.77
C GLU A 51 -2.67 37.89 -32.36
N ILE A 52 -2.65 36.89 -31.49
CA ILE A 52 -1.42 36.19 -31.06
C ILE A 52 -0.74 35.50 -32.25
N CYS A 53 -1.50 34.77 -33.08
CA CYS A 53 -0.96 34.15 -34.30
C CYS A 53 -0.35 35.18 -35.27
N SER A 54 -0.88 36.41 -35.31
CA SER A 54 -0.33 37.47 -36.17
C SER A 54 1.05 37.95 -35.71
N LEU A 55 1.39 37.81 -34.42
CA LEU A 55 2.73 38.08 -33.88
C LEU A 55 3.75 37.04 -34.36
N GLY A 56 3.32 35.80 -34.63
CA GLY A 56 4.13 34.71 -35.19
C GLY A 56 4.46 34.82 -36.69
N GLY A 57 4.31 36.01 -37.28
CA GLY A 57 4.94 36.39 -38.54
C GLY A 57 4.41 35.77 -39.85
N LYS A 58 3.29 35.02 -39.84
CA LYS A 58 2.75 34.37 -41.07
C LYS A 58 1.27 34.68 -41.32
N ASN A 59 1.02 35.63 -42.21
CA ASN A 59 -0.33 35.92 -42.72
C ASN A 59 -0.83 34.79 -43.64
N ARG A 60 -1.83 34.01 -43.18
CA ARG A 60 -2.68 33.15 -44.03
C ARG A 60 -4.16 33.27 -43.65
N SER A 61 -5.02 33.02 -44.63
CA SER A 61 -6.45 33.35 -44.62
C SER A 61 -7.38 32.21 -44.19
N GLU A 62 -8.55 32.61 -43.67
CA GLU A 62 -9.78 31.83 -43.43
C GLU A 62 -9.69 30.59 -42.52
N TYR A 63 -10.06 30.81 -41.26
CA TYR A 63 -10.19 29.79 -40.21
C TYR A 63 -11.57 29.12 -40.20
N ASN A 64 -11.61 27.79 -40.05
CA ASN A 64 -12.87 27.01 -40.02
C ASN A 64 -13.32 26.70 -38.58
N ARG A 65 -14.64 26.58 -38.36
CA ARG A 65 -15.32 26.93 -37.10
C ARG A 65 -15.46 25.80 -36.06
N LYS A 66 -14.38 25.41 -35.34
CA LYS A 66 -14.48 24.55 -34.12
C LYS A 66 -13.45 24.93 -33.05
N THR A 67 -13.92 25.29 -31.85
CA THR A 67 -13.16 25.94 -30.77
C THR A 67 -11.85 25.25 -30.32
N PHE A 68 -11.77 23.92 -30.36
CA PHE A 68 -10.57 23.19 -29.94
C PHE A 68 -9.54 22.99 -31.06
N VAL A 69 -10.00 23.01 -32.33
CA VAL A 69 -9.13 23.01 -33.53
C VAL A 69 -8.42 24.36 -33.65
N GLU A 70 -9.08 25.43 -33.19
CA GLU A 70 -8.56 26.80 -33.17
C GLU A 70 -7.33 26.99 -32.25
N LEU A 71 -6.95 26.00 -31.45
CA LEU A 71 -5.71 25.99 -30.67
C LEU A 71 -4.55 25.28 -31.39
N GLY A 72 -4.80 24.58 -32.50
CA GLY A 72 -3.84 23.75 -33.23
C GLY A 72 -2.99 24.48 -34.26
N TYR A 73 -2.64 25.75 -34.03
CA TYR A 73 -1.81 26.54 -34.95
C TYR A 73 -0.36 26.61 -34.45
N PRO A 74 0.64 26.22 -35.28
CA PRO A 74 2.06 26.48 -35.00
C PRO A 74 2.33 27.95 -34.65
N GLU A 75 1.69 28.88 -35.37
CA GLU A 75 1.81 30.32 -35.18
C GLU A 75 1.32 30.80 -33.79
N LEU A 76 0.42 30.05 -33.14
CA LEU A 76 -0.03 30.35 -31.77
C LEU A 76 1.05 30.03 -30.74
N VAL A 77 1.86 28.98 -30.97
CA VAL A 77 3.02 28.67 -30.13
C VAL A 77 4.06 29.79 -30.25
N ASP A 78 4.38 30.21 -31.47
CA ASP A 78 5.36 31.27 -31.74
C ASP A 78 4.93 32.65 -31.20
N GLY A 79 3.64 33.00 -31.38
CA GLY A 79 3.07 34.22 -30.81
C GLY A 79 3.08 34.21 -29.28
N CYS A 80 2.74 33.10 -28.63
CA CYS A 80 2.84 32.98 -27.18
C CYS A 80 4.30 32.99 -26.68
N LEU A 81 5.25 32.45 -27.44
CA LEU A 81 6.70 32.53 -27.15
C LEU A 81 7.22 33.97 -27.28
N THR A 82 6.67 34.76 -28.20
CA THR A 82 6.97 36.20 -28.29
C THR A 82 6.43 36.94 -27.07
N LEU A 83 5.20 36.64 -26.64
CA LEU A 83 4.55 37.32 -25.51
C LEU A 83 5.14 36.96 -24.14
N ILE A 84 5.51 35.70 -23.89
CA ILE A 84 6.03 35.28 -22.59
C ILE A 84 7.37 35.97 -22.25
N LYS A 85 8.20 36.29 -23.26
CA LYS A 85 9.48 37.01 -23.10
C LYS A 85 9.32 38.47 -22.64
N ILE A 86 8.14 39.06 -22.82
CA ILE A 86 7.86 40.45 -22.42
C ILE A 86 7.67 40.56 -20.89
N VAL A 87 7.38 39.46 -20.19
CA VAL A 87 7.14 39.44 -18.74
C VAL A 87 8.48 39.47 -17.98
N ARG A 88 8.91 40.69 -17.60
CA ARG A 88 10.18 40.95 -16.93
C ARG A 88 10.00 41.90 -15.75
N THR A 89 10.76 41.70 -14.67
CA THR A 89 10.84 42.61 -13.52
C THR A 89 12.30 42.98 -13.27
N SER A 90 12.62 44.27 -13.23
CA SER A 90 14.00 44.76 -12.99
C SER A 90 15.02 44.03 -13.86
N ASP A 91 14.77 44.04 -15.18
CA ASP A 91 15.50 43.35 -16.25
C ASP A 91 15.57 41.81 -16.19
N LYS A 92 15.19 41.16 -15.09
CA LYS A 92 15.09 39.69 -15.01
C LYS A 92 13.78 39.18 -15.64
N ALA A 93 13.85 38.13 -16.46
CA ALA A 93 12.67 37.40 -16.94
C ALA A 93 11.97 36.69 -15.77
N THR A 94 10.66 36.92 -15.61
CA THR A 94 9.84 36.35 -14.51
C THR A 94 8.43 35.95 -15.00
N PRO A 95 8.33 35.11 -16.04
CA PRO A 95 7.06 34.70 -16.65
C PRO A 95 6.06 34.05 -15.68
N PHE A 96 6.50 33.25 -14.71
CA PHE A 96 5.63 32.54 -13.77
C PHE A 96 5.31 33.36 -12.52
N ARG A 97 5.99 34.49 -12.32
CA ARG A 97 5.65 35.42 -11.26
C ARG A 97 4.27 36.06 -11.45
N TYR A 98 3.77 36.15 -12.69
CA TYR A 98 2.50 36.77 -13.02
C TYR A 98 1.62 35.89 -13.90
N GLU A 99 0.31 36.03 -13.72
CA GLU A 99 -0.69 35.22 -14.41
C GLU A 99 -0.57 35.28 -15.94
N TYR A 100 -0.19 36.41 -16.51
CA TYR A 100 -0.05 36.57 -17.96
C TYR A 100 0.99 35.62 -18.58
N GLY A 101 2.20 35.52 -18.01
CA GLY A 101 3.23 34.63 -18.54
C GLY A 101 2.91 33.16 -18.33
N TYR A 102 2.32 32.81 -17.18
CA TYR A 102 1.78 31.47 -16.93
C TYR A 102 0.67 31.10 -17.94
N LEU A 103 -0.22 32.03 -18.31
CA LEU A 103 -1.22 31.81 -19.35
C LEU A 103 -0.59 31.58 -20.73
N CYS A 104 0.40 32.38 -21.13
CA CYS A 104 1.14 32.14 -22.37
C CYS A 104 1.78 30.75 -22.39
N PHE A 105 2.41 30.33 -21.29
CA PHE A 105 3.00 28.99 -21.16
C PHE A 105 1.95 27.88 -21.29
N ARG A 106 0.79 28.01 -20.62
CA ARG A 106 -0.30 27.03 -20.76
C ARG A 106 -0.83 26.91 -22.18
N ILE A 107 -0.97 28.04 -22.88
CA ILE A 107 -1.42 28.05 -24.28
C ILE A 107 -0.38 27.32 -25.14
N ILE A 108 0.92 27.58 -24.96
CA ILE A 108 2.00 26.82 -25.62
C ILE A 108 1.84 25.32 -25.40
N SER A 109 1.66 24.86 -24.14
CA SER A 109 1.52 23.43 -23.84
C SER A 109 0.30 22.79 -24.51
N ILE A 110 -0.86 23.46 -24.48
CA ILE A 110 -2.10 22.95 -25.09
C ILE A 110 -1.98 22.96 -26.62
N SER A 111 -1.55 24.07 -27.21
CA SER A 111 -1.41 24.21 -28.66
C SER A 111 -0.41 23.23 -29.26
N LEU A 112 0.72 23.02 -28.60
CA LEU A 112 1.70 22.01 -29.01
C LEU A 112 1.09 20.60 -28.98
N GLY A 113 0.37 20.24 -27.91
CA GLY A 113 -0.32 18.95 -27.82
C GLY A 113 -1.41 18.77 -28.89
N VAL A 114 -2.26 19.78 -29.11
CA VAL A 114 -3.31 19.75 -30.15
C VAL A 114 -2.69 19.56 -31.54
N CYS A 115 -1.61 20.29 -31.85
CA CYS A 115 -0.86 20.12 -33.08
C CYS A 115 -0.31 18.69 -33.25
N LEU A 116 0.27 18.12 -32.19
CA LEU A 116 0.83 16.76 -32.21
C LEU A 116 -0.25 15.69 -32.45
N LEU A 117 -1.40 15.79 -31.78
CA LEU A 117 -2.54 14.90 -32.02
C LEU A 117 -3.09 15.02 -33.45
N HIS A 118 -3.09 16.23 -34.02
CA HIS A 118 -3.45 16.42 -35.44
C HIS A 118 -2.45 15.75 -36.38
N ARG A 119 -1.14 15.92 -36.16
CA ARG A 119 -0.08 15.28 -36.96
C ARG A 119 -0.10 13.74 -36.82
N ALA A 120 -0.43 13.24 -35.62
CA ALA A 120 -0.62 11.82 -35.36
C ALA A 120 -1.94 11.24 -35.91
N LYS A 121 -2.88 12.08 -36.35
CA LYS A 121 -4.27 11.71 -36.72
C LYS A 121 -5.08 11.11 -35.57
N LEU A 122 -4.75 11.45 -34.32
CA LEU A 122 -5.44 11.00 -33.11
C LEU A 122 -6.39 12.07 -32.52
N PHE A 123 -6.35 13.31 -33.02
CA PHE A 123 -7.10 14.43 -32.44
C PHE A 123 -8.61 14.20 -32.31
N ASP A 124 -9.27 13.69 -33.36
CA ASP A 124 -10.72 13.46 -33.31
C ASP A 124 -11.09 12.37 -32.28
N ALA A 125 -10.29 11.31 -32.17
CA ALA A 125 -10.46 10.26 -31.17
C ALA A 125 -10.27 10.80 -29.74
N ALA A 126 -9.22 11.59 -29.51
CA ALA A 126 -8.98 12.26 -28.22
C ALA A 126 -10.14 13.19 -27.84
N ILE A 127 -10.68 13.95 -28.80
CA ILE A 127 -11.83 14.84 -28.59
C ILE A 127 -13.12 14.07 -28.29
N ASP A 128 -13.37 12.95 -28.96
CA ASP A 128 -14.55 12.12 -28.68
C ASP A 128 -14.44 11.39 -27.33
N ARG A 129 -13.24 10.93 -26.94
CA ARG A 129 -12.97 10.43 -25.59
C ARG A 129 -13.18 11.52 -24.53
N MET A 130 -12.62 12.71 -24.74
CA MET A 130 -12.86 13.88 -23.88
C MET A 130 -14.37 14.13 -23.70
N ARG A 131 -15.16 14.15 -24.78
CA ARG A 131 -16.62 14.33 -24.71
C ARG A 131 -17.35 13.21 -23.98
N ALA A 132 -16.95 11.96 -24.20
CA ALA A 132 -17.60 10.80 -23.60
C ALA A 132 -17.36 10.69 -22.09
N GLU A 133 -16.17 11.08 -21.63
CA GLU A 133 -15.73 10.86 -20.25
C GLU A 133 -15.71 12.12 -19.37
N SER A 134 -15.73 13.34 -19.93
CA SER A 134 -15.63 14.58 -19.14
C SER A 134 -16.95 14.98 -18.48
N ALA A 135 -17.01 14.86 -17.14
CA ALA A 135 -18.04 15.49 -16.31
C ALA A 135 -17.64 16.92 -15.84
N SER A 136 -16.38 17.33 -16.03
CA SER A 136 -15.86 18.63 -15.62
C SER A 136 -14.69 19.08 -16.52
N GLN A 137 -14.39 20.39 -16.52
CA GLN A 137 -13.26 20.97 -17.26
C GLN A 137 -11.91 20.38 -16.82
N ALA A 138 -11.74 20.10 -15.52
CA ALA A 138 -10.54 19.45 -15.01
C ALA A 138 -10.33 18.09 -15.70
N LYS A 139 -11.35 17.22 -15.68
CA LYS A 139 -11.23 15.88 -16.28
C LYS A 139 -10.94 15.92 -17.80
N MET A 140 -11.42 16.93 -18.52
CA MET A 140 -11.07 17.13 -19.93
C MET A 140 -9.58 17.38 -20.16
N LEU A 141 -8.95 18.22 -19.32
CA LEU A 141 -7.50 18.45 -19.37
C LEU A 141 -6.68 17.23 -18.94
N THR A 142 -7.20 16.41 -18.01
CA THR A 142 -6.58 15.12 -17.68
C THR A 142 -6.54 14.20 -18.89
N ILE A 143 -7.69 13.94 -19.51
CA ILE A 143 -7.79 13.07 -20.69
C ILE A 143 -6.91 13.60 -21.82
N PHE A 144 -6.91 14.90 -22.08
CA PHE A 144 -6.00 15.50 -23.06
C PHE A 144 -4.53 15.18 -22.76
N SER A 145 -4.10 15.30 -21.51
CA SER A 145 -2.72 15.00 -21.10
C SER A 145 -2.41 13.50 -21.20
N GLU A 146 -3.35 12.61 -20.89
CA GLU A 146 -3.22 11.16 -21.12
C GLU A 146 -3.02 10.81 -22.60
N GLU A 147 -3.78 11.42 -23.51
CA GLU A 147 -3.65 11.16 -24.96
C GLU A 147 -2.31 11.65 -25.52
N ILE A 148 -1.82 12.81 -25.05
CA ILE A 148 -0.45 13.28 -25.34
C ILE A 148 0.59 12.34 -24.76
N ALA A 149 0.39 11.88 -23.53
CA ALA A 149 1.33 11.02 -22.87
C ALA A 149 1.49 9.66 -23.58
N GLN A 150 0.34 9.06 -23.91
CA GLN A 150 0.26 7.80 -24.65
C GLN A 150 0.88 7.90 -26.05
N LEU A 151 0.70 9.04 -26.74
CA LEU A 151 1.31 9.28 -28.05
C LEU A 151 2.85 9.20 -27.99
N PHE A 152 3.49 9.91 -27.06
CA PHE A 152 4.95 9.83 -26.95
C PHE A 152 5.45 8.50 -26.39
N PHE A 153 4.72 7.86 -25.47
CA PHE A 153 5.05 6.52 -25.00
C PHE A 153 5.07 5.53 -26.19
N THR A 154 4.05 5.55 -27.04
CA THR A 154 3.99 4.71 -28.24
C THR A 154 5.07 5.06 -29.27
N LEU A 155 5.44 6.34 -29.42
CA LEU A 155 6.57 6.74 -30.26
C LEU A 155 7.89 6.18 -29.70
N LEU A 156 8.21 6.42 -28.44
CA LEU A 156 9.47 5.99 -27.81
C LEU A 156 9.60 4.46 -27.67
N SER A 157 8.52 3.70 -27.80
CA SER A 157 8.52 2.23 -27.69
C SER A 157 8.77 1.49 -29.01
N ILE A 158 9.10 2.20 -30.11
CA ILE A 158 9.26 1.63 -31.46
C ILE A 158 10.61 2.10 -32.05
N ASP A 159 11.32 1.23 -32.77
CA ASP A 159 12.65 1.50 -33.33
C ASP A 159 12.71 2.75 -34.23
N GLU A 160 11.76 2.93 -35.17
CA GLU A 160 11.64 4.13 -36.02
C GLU A 160 11.02 5.34 -35.27
N GLY A 161 10.76 5.21 -33.98
CA GLY A 161 9.97 6.13 -33.16
C GLY A 161 10.56 7.52 -33.03
N ILE A 162 11.89 7.60 -32.86
CA ILE A 162 12.60 8.88 -32.72
C ILE A 162 12.55 9.67 -34.03
N ASP A 163 12.83 9.05 -35.17
CA ASP A 163 12.77 9.69 -36.48
C ASP A 163 11.34 10.16 -36.83
N ARG A 164 10.34 9.32 -36.52
CA ARG A 164 8.93 9.70 -36.65
C ARG A 164 8.56 10.86 -35.73
N SER A 165 9.15 10.95 -34.53
CA SER A 165 8.94 12.07 -33.61
C SER A 165 9.58 13.36 -34.12
N ASP A 166 10.81 13.31 -34.67
CA ASP A 166 11.49 14.48 -35.21
C ASP A 166 10.78 15.03 -36.46
N TRP A 167 10.23 14.13 -37.30
CA TRP A 167 9.31 14.49 -38.38
C TRP A 167 8.01 15.11 -37.83
N MET A 168 7.38 14.52 -36.80
CA MET A 168 6.16 15.08 -36.19
C MET A 168 6.39 16.45 -35.54
N LEU A 169 7.57 16.73 -34.99
CA LEU A 169 7.91 18.04 -34.44
C LEU A 169 8.29 19.05 -35.54
N GLY A 170 8.61 18.58 -36.76
CA GLY A 170 9.15 19.39 -37.85
C GLY A 170 10.62 19.78 -37.65
N LEU A 171 11.34 19.06 -36.79
CA LEU A 171 12.77 19.29 -36.50
C LEU A 171 13.66 18.73 -37.60
N ARG A 172 13.21 17.69 -38.30
CA ARG A 172 13.91 17.07 -39.42
C ARG A 172 12.94 16.67 -40.53
N ASP A 173 13.32 16.89 -41.78
CA ASP A 173 12.60 16.37 -42.95
C ASP A 173 12.98 14.90 -43.19
N VAL A 174 12.66 14.03 -42.23
CA VAL A 174 13.02 12.61 -42.28
C VAL A 174 12.04 11.86 -43.18
N ASN A 175 12.51 11.58 -44.40
CA ASN A 175 12.07 10.52 -45.30
C ASN A 175 10.57 10.49 -45.72
N ARG A 176 10.29 10.17 -46.99
CA ARG A 176 8.91 10.19 -47.54
C ARG A 176 7.94 9.14 -46.95
N GLN A 177 8.42 8.33 -46.00
CA GLN A 177 7.71 7.20 -45.38
C GLN A 177 6.60 7.65 -44.40
N PHE A 178 6.78 8.74 -43.66
CA PHE A 178 5.82 9.18 -42.64
C PHE A 178 4.75 10.15 -43.17
N GLY A 179 5.05 10.89 -44.24
CA GLY A 179 4.12 11.80 -44.89
C GLY A 179 4.81 13.01 -45.54
N PRO A 180 4.06 14.08 -45.85
CA PRO A 180 4.66 15.35 -46.26
C PRO A 180 5.48 15.98 -45.12
N SER A 181 6.50 16.75 -45.48
CA SER A 181 7.29 17.55 -44.54
C SER A 181 6.40 18.41 -43.63
N GLN A 182 6.67 18.38 -42.33
CA GLN A 182 5.91 19.15 -41.35
C GLN A 182 6.57 20.51 -41.10
N LEU A 183 5.77 21.57 -41.04
CA LEU A 183 6.27 22.88 -40.65
C LEU A 183 6.76 22.83 -39.18
N PRO A 184 7.99 23.27 -38.85
CA PRO A 184 8.40 23.40 -37.45
C PRO A 184 7.46 24.35 -36.70
N PHE A 185 7.31 24.13 -35.39
CA PHE A 185 6.44 24.97 -34.55
C PHE A 185 6.95 26.41 -34.43
N THR A 186 8.25 26.56 -34.26
CA THR A 186 9.00 27.81 -34.40
C THR A 186 10.46 27.46 -34.76
N LEU A 187 11.36 28.43 -34.85
CA LEU A 187 12.78 28.18 -35.07
C LEU A 187 13.41 27.48 -33.85
N ILE A 188 14.40 26.61 -34.05
CA ILE A 188 14.99 25.86 -32.93
C ILE A 188 15.61 26.75 -31.83
N HIS A 189 16.17 27.90 -32.23
CA HIS A 189 16.65 28.94 -31.33
C HIS A 189 15.57 29.45 -30.37
N GLU A 190 14.31 29.53 -30.81
CA GLU A 190 13.18 29.97 -29.99
C GLU A 190 12.80 28.92 -28.93
N HIS A 191 13.01 27.63 -29.23
CA HIS A 191 12.90 26.55 -28.24
C HIS A 191 14.03 26.60 -27.20
N MET A 192 15.25 26.95 -27.60
CA MET A 192 16.36 27.15 -26.65
C MET A 192 16.11 28.38 -25.77
N GLN A 193 15.61 29.49 -26.33
CA GLN A 193 15.18 30.64 -25.54
C GLN A 193 14.02 30.33 -24.59
N LEU A 194 13.10 29.42 -24.93
CA LEU A 194 12.11 28.92 -23.97
C LEU A 194 12.81 28.21 -22.81
N LEU A 195 13.75 27.29 -23.06
CA LEU A 195 14.49 26.61 -22.01
C LEU A 195 15.26 27.61 -21.11
N SER A 196 15.93 28.59 -21.71
CA SER A 196 16.64 29.68 -21.03
C SER A 196 15.71 30.53 -20.14
N LEU A 197 14.49 30.81 -20.62
CA LEU A 197 13.44 31.50 -19.86
C LEU A 197 12.85 30.63 -18.73
N LEU A 198 12.63 29.33 -18.95
CA LEU A 198 12.22 28.40 -17.88
C LEU A 198 13.29 28.28 -16.80
N PHE A 199 14.57 28.16 -17.18
CA PHE A 199 15.71 28.05 -16.27
C PHE A 199 15.91 29.33 -15.43
N SER A 200 15.76 30.50 -16.06
CA SER A 200 15.86 31.81 -15.40
C SER A 200 14.80 32.03 -14.29
N ASP A 201 13.63 31.40 -14.43
CA ASP A 201 12.47 31.54 -13.54
C ASP A 201 12.07 30.19 -12.89
N GLN A 202 13.04 29.29 -12.74
CA GLN A 202 12.84 27.88 -12.37
C GLN A 202 12.14 27.65 -11.01
N LYS A 203 12.27 28.59 -10.05
CA LYS A 203 11.61 28.56 -8.73
C LYS A 203 10.10 28.78 -8.87
N ASP A 204 9.71 29.86 -9.54
CA ASP A 204 8.29 30.19 -9.75
C ASP A 204 7.64 29.27 -10.79
N PHE A 205 8.40 28.71 -11.75
CA PHE A 205 7.95 27.60 -12.62
C PHE A 205 7.47 26.39 -11.81
N SER A 206 8.29 25.86 -10.90
CA SER A 206 7.91 24.73 -10.04
C SER A 206 6.71 25.07 -9.14
N ARG A 207 6.71 26.26 -8.53
CA ARG A 207 5.61 26.71 -7.65
C ARG A 207 4.29 26.85 -8.42
N ALA A 208 4.33 27.39 -9.63
CA ALA A 208 3.16 27.54 -10.51
C ALA A 208 2.59 26.19 -10.93
N LEU A 209 3.42 25.25 -11.38
CA LEU A 209 2.98 23.91 -11.80
C LEU A 209 2.45 23.07 -10.63
N PHE A 210 3.03 23.19 -9.43
CA PHE A 210 2.54 22.49 -8.25
C PHE A 210 1.21 23.05 -7.74
N SER A 211 1.06 24.39 -7.73
CA SER A 211 -0.04 25.06 -7.04
C SER A 211 -1.27 25.31 -7.93
N ALA A 212 -1.09 25.38 -9.25
CA ALA A 212 -2.17 25.62 -10.21
C ALA A 212 -2.38 24.41 -11.12
N TYR A 213 -3.65 24.07 -11.37
CA TYR A 213 -4.05 22.98 -12.24
C TYR A 213 -3.77 23.33 -13.71
N CYS A 214 -2.56 22.99 -14.14
CA CYS A 214 -2.07 23.02 -15.52
C CYS A 214 -2.43 21.68 -16.21
N PRO A 215 -2.64 21.61 -17.54
CA PRO A 215 -2.45 20.34 -18.26
C PRO A 215 -1.00 19.85 -18.12
N GLY A 216 -0.78 18.55 -18.36
CA GLY A 216 0.57 17.98 -18.43
C GLY A 216 1.41 18.67 -19.50
N VAL A 217 2.66 18.98 -19.17
CA VAL A 217 3.59 19.69 -20.06
C VAL A 217 4.61 18.75 -20.72
N SER A 218 4.36 17.44 -20.69
CA SER A 218 5.12 16.41 -21.41
C SER A 218 5.45 16.79 -22.85
N ALA A 219 4.53 17.38 -23.61
CA ALA A 219 4.80 17.84 -24.97
C ALA A 219 5.91 18.90 -25.04
N VAL A 220 5.95 19.84 -24.09
CA VAL A 220 7.00 20.88 -24.02
C VAL A 220 8.32 20.25 -23.59
N ILE A 221 8.31 19.42 -22.54
CA ILE A 221 9.52 18.73 -22.04
C ILE A 221 10.12 17.83 -23.11
N TYR A 222 9.29 17.09 -23.86
CA TYR A 222 9.74 16.24 -24.96
C TYR A 222 10.35 17.04 -26.12
N LEU A 223 9.70 18.13 -26.52
CA LEU A 223 10.22 19.03 -27.57
C LEU A 223 11.57 19.63 -27.15
N LEU A 224 11.68 20.13 -25.92
CA LEU A 224 12.95 20.66 -25.40
C LEU A 224 14.03 19.57 -25.34
N TRP A 225 13.71 18.36 -24.89
CA TRP A 225 14.62 17.21 -24.90
C TRP A 225 15.14 16.90 -26.32
N ARG A 226 14.25 16.82 -27.32
CA ARG A 226 14.64 16.56 -28.72
C ARG A 226 15.53 17.67 -29.27
N CYS A 227 15.17 18.94 -29.06
CA CYS A 227 15.99 20.06 -29.51
C CYS A 227 17.38 20.05 -28.86
N VAL A 228 17.45 19.89 -27.53
CA VAL A 228 18.73 19.81 -26.80
C VAL A 228 19.55 18.59 -27.23
N LYS A 229 18.92 17.44 -27.53
CA LYS A 229 19.63 16.26 -28.04
C LYS A 229 20.24 16.50 -29.42
N LEU A 230 19.48 17.09 -30.35
CA LEU A 230 19.96 17.39 -31.70
C LEU A 230 21.07 18.46 -31.67
N CYS A 231 20.97 19.45 -30.78
CA CYS A 231 22.03 20.41 -30.45
C CYS A 231 23.29 19.72 -29.89
N HIS A 232 23.15 18.87 -28.87
CA HIS A 232 24.26 18.11 -28.27
C HIS A 232 24.97 17.21 -29.30
N ASP A 233 24.21 16.55 -30.17
CA ASP A 233 24.73 15.64 -31.19
C ASP A 233 25.28 16.38 -32.43
N GLY A 234 25.41 17.72 -32.38
CA GLY A 234 26.05 18.55 -33.40
C GLY A 234 25.25 18.77 -34.69
N ILE A 235 23.93 18.52 -34.66
CA ILE A 235 23.03 18.63 -35.82
C ILE A 235 22.54 20.08 -36.01
N PHE A 236 22.57 20.89 -34.95
CA PHE A 236 22.26 22.32 -34.96
C PHE A 236 23.36 23.12 -34.24
N ASP A 237 23.52 24.38 -34.62
CA ASP A 237 24.51 25.28 -34.01
C ASP A 237 24.13 25.63 -32.57
N ASN A 238 25.05 25.38 -31.64
CA ASN A 238 24.88 25.69 -30.21
C ASN A 238 25.39 27.11 -29.91
N GLN A 239 24.47 28.06 -29.70
CA GLN A 239 24.82 29.44 -29.32
C GLN A 239 24.85 29.67 -27.81
N GLU A 240 24.06 28.93 -27.02
CA GLU A 240 24.12 28.97 -25.56
C GLU A 240 25.04 27.83 -25.04
N PRO A 241 26.00 28.12 -24.14
CA PRO A 241 26.70 27.06 -23.41
C PRO A 241 25.74 26.35 -22.44
N ASP A 242 26.01 25.07 -22.16
CA ASP A 242 25.40 24.30 -21.06
C ASP A 242 23.89 23.95 -21.19
N LEU A 243 23.36 23.90 -22.42
CA LEU A 243 21.95 23.51 -22.71
C LEU A 243 21.48 22.19 -22.07
N VAL A 244 22.37 21.18 -21.95
CA VAL A 244 22.05 19.88 -21.33
C VAL A 244 21.73 20.05 -19.85
N SER A 245 22.59 20.75 -19.11
CA SER A 245 22.38 21.07 -17.68
C SER A 245 21.10 21.86 -17.44
N MET A 246 20.86 22.91 -18.24
CA MET A 246 19.63 23.71 -18.15
C MET A 246 18.39 22.84 -18.34
N PHE A 247 18.43 21.91 -19.32
CA PHE A 247 17.38 20.91 -19.51
C PHE A 247 17.26 19.96 -18.32
N CYS A 248 18.37 19.43 -17.80
CA CYS A 248 18.36 18.51 -16.65
C CYS A 248 17.75 19.16 -15.40
N HIS A 249 18.06 20.43 -15.12
CA HIS A 249 17.45 21.20 -14.03
C HIS A 249 15.92 21.35 -14.19
N ILE A 250 15.45 21.68 -15.40
CA ILE A 250 14.01 21.83 -15.68
C ILE A 250 13.28 20.48 -15.70
N TYR A 251 13.91 19.44 -16.24
CA TYR A 251 13.41 18.07 -16.23
C TYR A 251 13.24 17.55 -14.79
N ASN A 252 14.25 17.70 -13.94
CA ASN A 252 14.19 17.22 -12.55
C ASN A 252 13.17 18.00 -11.72
N ARG A 253 13.07 19.33 -11.92
CA ARG A 253 11.98 20.14 -11.36
C ARG A 253 10.62 19.68 -11.84
N TYR A 254 10.48 19.32 -13.11
CA TYR A 254 9.22 18.78 -13.61
C TYR A 254 8.93 17.40 -12.99
N CYS A 255 9.93 16.55 -12.79
CA CYS A 255 9.76 15.26 -12.10
C CYS A 255 9.25 15.40 -10.66
N LEU A 256 9.37 16.56 -10.00
CA LEU A 256 8.73 16.84 -8.70
C LEU A 256 7.22 17.15 -8.82
N VAL A 257 6.78 17.75 -9.93
CA VAL A 257 5.42 18.33 -10.12
C VAL A 257 4.63 17.74 -11.30
N ALA A 258 5.17 16.72 -11.97
CA ALA A 258 4.57 16.08 -13.12
C ALA A 258 3.27 15.32 -12.75
N PRO A 259 2.24 15.37 -13.61
CA PRO A 259 1.06 14.53 -13.45
C PRO A 259 1.39 13.06 -13.71
N THR A 260 0.60 12.15 -13.13
CA THR A 260 0.81 10.70 -13.25
C THR A 260 0.85 10.19 -14.69
N CYS A 261 0.07 10.80 -15.59
CA CYS A 261 0.04 10.41 -17.00
C CYS A 261 1.39 10.65 -17.70
N ASP A 262 2.16 11.66 -17.30
CA ASP A 262 3.41 12.04 -17.97
C ASP A 262 4.60 11.18 -17.51
N GLU A 263 4.50 10.50 -16.36
CA GLU A 263 5.59 9.73 -15.75
C GLU A 263 6.24 8.67 -16.65
N PRO A 264 5.50 7.87 -17.45
CA PRO A 264 6.11 6.89 -18.37
C PRO A 264 7.05 7.54 -19.39
N ILE A 265 6.75 8.74 -19.88
CA ILE A 265 7.63 9.46 -20.81
C ILE A 265 8.89 9.93 -20.09
N LEU A 266 8.74 10.43 -18.85
CA LEU A 266 9.88 10.91 -18.07
C LEU A 266 10.89 9.78 -17.84
N VAL A 267 10.44 8.56 -17.52
CA VAL A 267 11.30 7.36 -17.41
C VAL A 267 12.03 7.09 -18.73
N LEU A 268 11.32 7.12 -19.86
CA LEU A 268 11.89 6.86 -21.20
C LEU A 268 12.84 7.97 -21.70
N ILE A 269 12.72 9.21 -21.21
CA ILE A 269 13.69 10.29 -21.45
C ILE A 269 14.97 10.08 -20.62
N TYR A 270 14.81 9.64 -19.37
CA TYR A 270 15.90 9.49 -18.40
C TYR A 270 16.87 8.36 -18.76
N GLN A 271 16.34 7.14 -18.97
CA GLN A 271 17.15 5.92 -19.10
C GLN A 271 18.21 5.97 -20.23
N PRO A 272 17.90 6.41 -21.47
CA PRO A 272 18.87 6.39 -22.57
C PRO A 272 19.96 7.48 -22.46
N ASN A 273 19.75 8.48 -21.60
CA ASN A 273 20.64 9.64 -21.46
C ASN A 273 21.34 9.65 -20.09
N SER A 274 21.60 8.48 -19.50
CA SER A 274 22.20 8.32 -18.16
C SER A 274 23.39 9.24 -17.86
N HIS A 275 24.26 9.45 -18.86
CA HIS A 275 25.44 10.32 -18.80
C HIS A 275 25.13 11.82 -18.64
N TRP A 276 23.93 12.31 -18.98
CA TRP A 276 23.54 13.72 -18.82
C TRP A 276 23.30 14.11 -17.36
N TRP A 277 23.02 13.14 -16.48
CA TRP A 277 22.58 13.41 -15.10
C TRP A 277 23.73 13.40 -14.08
N ALA A 278 24.97 13.21 -14.53
CA ALA A 278 26.09 12.83 -13.66
C ALA A 278 26.71 13.97 -12.81
N GLU A 279 26.59 15.24 -13.22
CA GLU A 279 27.28 16.36 -12.57
C GLU A 279 26.30 17.47 -12.10
N PRO A 280 26.28 17.80 -10.78
CA PRO A 280 25.61 19.00 -10.29
C PRO A 280 26.45 20.25 -10.56
N HIS A 281 25.90 21.22 -11.30
CA HIS A 281 26.56 22.51 -11.45
C HIS A 281 26.55 23.32 -10.15
N GLN A 282 27.74 23.72 -9.70
CA GLN A 282 27.92 24.60 -8.54
C GLN A 282 27.54 26.05 -8.86
N SER A 283 26.24 26.30 -8.94
CA SER A 283 25.68 27.66 -8.87
C SER A 283 25.58 28.14 -7.41
N SER A 284 25.40 29.45 -7.20
CA SER A 284 25.16 30.00 -5.86
C SER A 284 23.85 29.46 -5.28
N VAL A 285 23.94 28.72 -4.18
CA VAL A 285 22.81 28.06 -3.50
C VAL A 285 21.74 29.05 -3.05
N ASP A 286 20.51 28.89 -3.54
CA ASP A 286 19.29 29.49 -2.96
C ASP A 286 18.71 28.51 -1.94
N TYR A 287 19.04 28.71 -0.65
CA TYR A 287 18.60 27.87 0.45
C TYR A 287 17.06 27.72 0.55
N GLU A 288 16.28 28.73 0.16
CA GLU A 288 14.82 28.61 0.17
C GLU A 288 14.33 27.68 -0.93
N ASP A 289 14.95 27.74 -2.11
CA ASP A 289 14.59 26.91 -3.26
C ASP A 289 14.98 25.44 -3.03
N GLU A 290 16.17 25.16 -2.50
CA GLU A 290 16.57 23.79 -2.11
C GLU A 290 15.59 23.21 -1.08
N ARG A 291 15.19 24.02 -0.09
CA ARG A 291 14.21 23.59 0.91
C ARG A 291 12.83 23.34 0.30
N GLU A 292 12.36 24.18 -0.62
CA GLU A 292 11.07 23.99 -1.30
C GLU A 292 11.08 22.74 -2.20
N LYS A 293 12.18 22.38 -2.88
CA LYS A 293 12.28 21.13 -3.66
C LYS A 293 12.00 19.89 -2.80
N ILE A 294 12.61 19.82 -1.61
CA ILE A 294 12.41 18.71 -0.67
C ILE A 294 10.98 18.72 -0.09
N ILE A 295 10.40 19.90 0.16
CA ILE A 295 8.99 20.03 0.56
C ILE A 295 8.06 19.51 -0.53
N LEU A 296 8.30 19.84 -1.80
CA LEU A 296 7.52 19.38 -2.95
C LEU A 296 7.58 17.85 -3.09
N TYR A 297 8.78 17.25 -2.95
CA TYR A 297 8.95 15.79 -2.90
C TYR A 297 8.13 15.17 -1.77
N ASN A 298 8.29 15.67 -0.54
CA ASN A 298 7.59 15.17 0.64
C ASN A 298 6.07 15.31 0.53
N ARG A 299 5.57 16.36 -0.10
CA ARG A 299 4.13 16.55 -0.38
C ARG A 299 3.62 15.54 -1.41
N ARG A 300 4.33 15.33 -2.52
CA ARG A 300 3.90 14.39 -3.57
C ARG A 300 3.97 12.94 -3.11
N MET A 301 5.04 12.54 -2.43
CA MET A 301 5.19 11.19 -1.88
C MET A 301 4.15 10.86 -0.81
N ALA A 302 3.76 11.85 0.01
CA ALA A 302 2.69 11.69 1.00
C ALA A 302 1.28 11.66 0.40
N SER A 303 1.09 11.93 -0.90
CA SER A 303 -0.22 11.88 -1.56
C SER A 303 -0.81 10.48 -1.46
N THR A 304 -2.02 10.34 -0.91
CA THR A 304 -2.74 9.06 -0.77
C THR A 304 -3.85 8.87 -1.80
N GLY A 305 -4.06 9.85 -2.69
CA GLY A 305 -5.16 9.84 -3.65
C GLY A 305 -4.74 9.44 -5.06
N ILE A 306 -5.69 8.86 -5.81
CA ILE A 306 -5.64 8.64 -7.27
C ILE A 306 -5.87 9.98 -8.02
N GLY A 307 -5.20 11.04 -7.54
CA GLY A 307 -5.37 12.42 -8.00
C GLY A 307 -4.38 12.80 -9.08
N TRP A 308 -4.51 14.04 -9.57
CA TRP A 308 -3.62 14.67 -10.55
C TRP A 308 -2.12 14.54 -10.18
N LEU A 309 -1.80 14.75 -8.91
CA LEU A 309 -0.49 14.55 -8.30
C LEU A 309 -0.55 13.34 -7.36
N SER A 310 -0.49 12.14 -7.91
CA SER A 310 -0.32 10.91 -7.13
C SER A 310 1.17 10.66 -6.82
N ARG A 311 1.46 9.60 -6.05
CA ARG A 311 2.84 9.18 -5.77
C ARG A 311 3.55 8.86 -7.09
N PRO A 312 4.84 9.23 -7.22
CA PRO A 312 5.58 8.94 -8.44
C PRO A 312 5.77 7.43 -8.63
N SER A 313 5.85 7.05 -9.90
CA SER A 313 6.47 5.83 -10.37
C SER A 313 7.82 5.63 -9.69
N VAL A 314 8.02 4.43 -9.16
CA VAL A 314 9.22 4.07 -8.40
C VAL A 314 10.49 4.16 -9.26
N PHE A 315 10.37 4.02 -10.58
CA PHE A 315 11.44 4.23 -11.55
C PHE A 315 11.96 5.69 -11.63
N LEU A 316 11.16 6.68 -11.23
CA LEU A 316 11.58 8.09 -11.18
C LEU A 316 12.25 8.47 -9.86
N ILE A 317 12.10 7.66 -8.80
CA ILE A 317 12.63 7.97 -7.47
C ILE A 317 14.15 8.19 -7.51
N PRO A 318 14.98 7.33 -8.15
CA PRO A 318 16.41 7.56 -8.21
C PRO A 318 16.79 8.90 -8.87
N ALA A 319 16.17 9.25 -10.00
CA ALA A 319 16.43 10.52 -10.70
C ALA A 319 16.10 11.74 -9.83
N ILE A 320 14.97 11.67 -9.11
CA ILE A 320 14.55 12.75 -8.21
C ILE A 320 15.48 12.84 -6.99
N LEU A 321 15.87 11.71 -6.40
CA LEU A 321 16.80 11.69 -5.26
C LEU A 321 18.20 12.17 -5.65
N GLN A 322 18.68 11.84 -6.85
CA GLN A 322 19.92 12.37 -7.39
C GLN A 322 19.92 13.90 -7.38
N PHE A 323 18.84 14.50 -7.89
CA PHE A 323 18.67 15.96 -7.93
C PHE A 323 18.54 16.62 -6.54
N LEU A 324 17.93 15.93 -5.57
CA LEU A 324 17.71 16.47 -4.23
C LEU A 324 18.92 16.28 -3.29
N LEU A 325 19.70 15.22 -3.46
CA LEU A 325 20.68 14.76 -2.47
C LEU A 325 22.14 14.95 -2.88
N LEU A 326 22.50 14.95 -4.18
CA LEU A 326 23.88 15.23 -4.61
C LEU A 326 24.30 16.70 -4.44
N GLY A 327 23.33 17.60 -4.27
CA GLY A 327 23.54 19.03 -4.01
C GLY A 327 23.04 19.47 -2.63
N LEU A 328 23.10 18.59 -1.62
CA LEU A 328 22.52 18.87 -0.31
C LEU A 328 23.15 20.13 0.35
N CYS A 329 22.29 20.99 0.88
CA CYS A 329 22.66 22.30 1.42
C CYS A 329 22.26 22.44 2.90
N ASP A 330 22.98 23.27 3.64
CA ASP A 330 22.74 23.49 5.07
C ASP A 330 21.31 24.03 5.32
N GLY A 331 20.66 23.59 6.38
CA GLY A 331 19.34 24.08 6.81
C GLY A 331 18.13 23.36 6.21
N VAL A 332 18.34 22.22 5.53
CA VAL A 332 17.26 21.33 5.04
C VAL A 332 17.20 19.98 5.76
N GLU A 333 18.08 19.75 6.74
CA GLU A 333 18.24 18.46 7.42
C GLU A 333 16.98 18.07 8.20
N ASP A 334 16.19 19.06 8.64
CA ASP A 334 14.90 18.88 9.32
C ASP A 334 13.85 18.16 8.45
N LEU A 335 14.03 18.18 7.13
CA LEU A 335 13.14 17.54 6.16
C LEU A 335 13.58 16.12 5.76
N LEU A 336 14.85 15.75 6.00
CA LEU A 336 15.42 14.46 5.59
C LEU A 336 14.78 13.23 6.26
N PRO A 337 14.43 13.24 7.57
CA PRO A 337 13.69 12.13 8.19
C PRO A 337 12.37 11.82 7.47
N ARG A 338 11.67 12.85 6.96
CA ARG A 338 10.42 12.66 6.23
C ARG A 338 10.68 12.19 4.79
N LEU A 339 11.74 12.68 4.15
CA LEU A 339 12.15 12.26 2.81
C LEU A 339 12.48 10.77 2.82
N PHE A 340 13.40 10.32 3.69
CA PHE A 340 13.80 8.92 3.77
C PHE A 340 12.63 7.99 4.11
N GLY A 341 11.80 8.31 5.11
CA GLY A 341 10.66 7.46 5.48
C GLY A 341 9.69 7.26 4.32
N LEU A 342 9.30 8.34 3.65
CA LEU A 342 8.41 8.28 2.48
C LEU A 342 9.04 7.57 1.28
N THR A 343 10.36 7.69 1.07
CA THR A 343 11.09 6.93 0.04
C THR A 343 11.02 5.42 0.34
N ILE A 344 11.33 5.02 1.58
CA ILE A 344 11.37 3.61 1.99
C ILE A 344 9.96 2.98 1.93
N ASP A 345 8.95 3.67 2.46
CA ASP A 345 7.53 3.25 2.34
C ASP A 345 7.12 3.02 0.89
N ARG A 346 7.53 3.91 -0.02
CA ARG A 346 7.18 3.82 -1.43
C ARG A 346 7.84 2.64 -2.13
N LEU A 347 9.09 2.33 -1.77
CA LEU A 347 9.82 1.15 -2.23
C LEU A 347 9.18 -0.15 -1.70
N TRP A 348 8.85 -0.21 -0.40
CA TRP A 348 8.10 -1.32 0.19
C TRP A 348 6.78 -1.55 -0.55
N MET A 349 5.97 -0.50 -0.72
CA MET A 349 4.69 -0.61 -1.44
C MET A 349 4.87 -1.07 -2.89
N ALA A 350 5.84 -0.51 -3.62
CA ALA A 350 6.11 -0.93 -4.99
C ALA A 350 6.44 -2.42 -5.09
N ARG A 351 7.20 -2.92 -4.12
CA ARG A 351 7.58 -4.34 -4.01
C ARG A 351 6.39 -5.22 -3.60
N THR A 352 5.64 -4.87 -2.56
CA THR A 352 4.46 -5.63 -2.09
C THR A 352 3.35 -5.69 -3.14
N ASN A 353 3.18 -4.63 -3.93
CA ASN A 353 2.19 -4.57 -5.01
C ASN A 353 2.66 -5.21 -6.33
N ASN A 354 3.92 -5.65 -6.44
CA ASN A 354 4.57 -6.08 -7.68
C ASN A 354 4.50 -5.03 -8.81
N GLU A 355 4.70 -3.76 -8.47
CA GLU A 355 4.76 -2.64 -9.44
C GLU A 355 6.07 -2.62 -10.25
N ILE A 356 7.09 -3.37 -9.81
CA ILE A 356 8.41 -3.45 -10.46
C ILE A 356 8.63 -4.89 -10.97
N PRO A 357 9.06 -5.07 -12.23
CA PRO A 357 9.60 -6.34 -12.70
C PRO A 357 10.78 -6.81 -11.84
N GLU A 358 10.87 -8.11 -11.54
CA GLU A 358 11.90 -8.67 -10.63
C GLU A 358 13.34 -8.33 -11.05
N ASP A 359 13.59 -8.18 -12.35
CA ASP A 359 14.87 -7.82 -12.96
C ASP A 359 15.25 -6.33 -12.84
N GLU A 360 14.27 -5.46 -12.55
CA GLU A 360 14.47 -4.03 -12.35
C GLU A 360 14.45 -3.60 -10.88
N VAL A 361 13.83 -4.38 -9.97
CA VAL A 361 13.80 -4.12 -8.51
C VAL A 361 15.18 -3.76 -7.99
N PHE A 362 16.18 -4.60 -8.30
CA PHE A 362 17.54 -4.44 -7.78
C PHE A 362 18.19 -3.13 -8.23
N LYS A 363 18.02 -2.73 -9.50
CA LYS A 363 18.59 -1.50 -10.07
C LYS A 363 17.99 -0.25 -9.41
N VAL A 364 16.66 -0.22 -9.27
CA VAL A 364 15.95 0.90 -8.63
C VAL A 364 16.33 1.05 -7.16
N CYS A 365 16.43 -0.07 -6.43
CA CYS A 365 16.85 -0.08 -5.03
C CYS A 365 18.32 0.36 -4.88
N LEU A 366 19.23 -0.16 -5.72
CA LEU A 366 20.64 0.23 -5.74
C LEU A 366 20.83 1.72 -5.95
N SER A 367 20.24 2.30 -6.99
CA SER A 367 20.37 3.73 -7.24
C SER A 367 19.79 4.56 -6.10
N THR A 368 18.68 4.12 -5.49
CA THR A 368 18.09 4.81 -4.33
C THR A 368 19.00 4.77 -3.10
N VAL A 369 19.57 3.61 -2.77
CA VAL A 369 20.51 3.44 -1.65
C VAL A 369 21.77 4.28 -1.85
N ILE A 370 22.30 4.37 -3.08
CA ILE A 370 23.46 5.22 -3.40
C ILE A 370 23.18 6.69 -3.08
N PHE A 371 22.03 7.24 -3.50
CA PHE A 371 21.71 8.66 -3.25
C PHE A 371 21.36 8.94 -1.78
N MET A 372 20.73 7.99 -1.09
CA MET A 372 20.52 8.09 0.36
C MET A 372 21.85 8.04 1.13
N ASN A 373 22.79 7.17 0.74
CA ASN A 373 24.13 7.12 1.30
C ASN A 373 24.88 8.45 1.09
N ALA A 374 24.85 9.01 -0.12
CA ALA A 374 25.51 10.29 -0.41
C ALA A 374 25.01 11.43 0.50
N ALA A 375 23.73 11.45 0.87
CA ALA A 375 23.20 12.38 1.87
C ALA A 375 23.72 12.10 3.29
N LEU A 376 23.79 10.83 3.72
CA LEU A 376 24.32 10.45 5.04
C LEU A 376 25.81 10.76 5.19
N ASP A 377 26.61 10.52 4.14
CA ASP A 377 28.02 10.90 4.08
C ASP A 377 28.18 12.42 4.22
N HIS A 378 27.40 13.20 3.47
CA HIS A 378 27.39 14.67 3.56
C HIS A 378 27.01 15.19 4.95
N LEU A 379 26.06 14.55 5.63
CA LEU A 379 25.71 14.87 7.02
C LEU A 379 26.84 14.53 8.00
N THR A 380 27.62 13.50 7.71
CA THR A 380 28.77 13.09 8.52
C THR A 380 29.94 14.07 8.35
N GLU A 381 30.32 14.39 7.12
CA GLU A 381 31.45 15.27 6.81
C GLU A 381 31.34 16.65 7.46
N LYS A 382 30.13 17.24 7.45
CA LYS A 382 29.88 18.58 8.00
C LYS A 382 29.76 18.65 9.53
N SER A 383 29.80 17.51 10.23
CA SER A 383 29.78 17.46 11.71
C SER A 383 28.62 18.25 12.33
N TYR A 384 27.41 18.11 11.77
CA TYR A 384 26.25 18.94 12.14
C TYR A 384 25.91 18.87 13.64
N SER A 385 25.66 20.05 14.22
CA SER A 385 25.42 20.21 15.66
C SER A 385 24.03 19.77 16.13
N ASN A 386 23.05 19.63 15.23
CA ASN A 386 21.67 19.30 15.60
C ASN A 386 21.45 17.79 15.79
N GLN A 387 21.95 17.28 16.92
CA GLN A 387 21.80 15.89 17.34
C GLN A 387 20.33 15.41 17.40
N SER A 388 19.36 16.30 17.60
CA SER A 388 17.93 15.93 17.56
C SER A 388 17.47 15.55 16.16
N VAL A 389 17.95 16.24 15.11
CA VAL A 389 17.65 15.89 13.72
C VAL A 389 18.35 14.59 13.33
N MET A 390 19.63 14.42 13.68
CA MET A 390 20.36 13.18 13.41
C MET A 390 19.71 11.97 14.09
N THR A 391 19.29 12.11 15.35
CA THR A 391 18.52 11.09 16.07
C THR A 391 17.23 10.73 15.33
N LYS A 392 16.49 11.72 14.80
CA LYS A 392 15.27 11.49 14.00
C LYS A 392 15.53 10.77 12.68
N ILE A 393 16.66 11.05 12.01
CA ILE A 393 17.04 10.32 10.79
C ILE A 393 17.21 8.83 11.12
N ILE A 394 17.90 8.51 12.21
CA ILE A 394 18.08 7.11 12.63
C ILE A 394 16.75 6.48 13.08
N ASP A 395 15.91 7.21 13.82
CA ASP A 395 14.57 6.73 14.20
C ASP A 395 13.69 6.45 12.97
N THR A 396 13.75 7.28 11.92
CA THR A 396 13.09 6.98 10.64
C THR A 396 13.63 5.69 10.02
N LEU A 397 14.95 5.53 9.92
CA LEU A 397 15.56 4.35 9.30
C LEU A 397 15.13 3.05 10.00
N VAL A 398 15.08 3.06 11.35
CA VAL A 398 14.56 1.94 12.15
C VAL A 398 13.06 1.77 11.95
N HIS A 399 12.26 2.83 12.02
CA HIS A 399 10.79 2.74 11.97
C HIS A 399 10.23 2.27 10.63
N HIS A 400 10.95 2.49 9.53
CA HIS A 400 10.57 2.07 8.18
C HIS A 400 11.28 0.78 7.73
N ASP A 401 11.85 0.01 8.66
CA ASP A 401 12.42 -1.33 8.47
C ASP A 401 13.49 -1.39 7.35
N ILE A 402 14.41 -0.43 7.29
CA ILE A 402 15.40 -0.34 6.20
C ILE A 402 16.35 -1.55 6.12
N VAL A 403 16.64 -2.19 7.26
CA VAL A 403 17.51 -3.37 7.32
C VAL A 403 16.83 -4.55 6.62
N ASP A 404 15.58 -4.84 6.99
CA ASP A 404 14.76 -5.87 6.36
C ASP A 404 14.51 -5.55 4.88
N PHE A 405 14.28 -4.29 4.52
CA PHE A 405 14.12 -3.88 3.13
C PHE A 405 15.36 -4.23 2.30
N THR A 406 16.54 -3.82 2.76
CA THR A 406 17.82 -4.05 2.08
C THR A 406 18.13 -5.53 1.96
N ILE A 407 18.02 -6.28 3.06
CA ILE A 407 18.36 -7.71 3.07
C ILE A 407 17.36 -8.51 2.23
N GLN A 408 16.06 -8.25 2.34
CA GLN A 408 15.09 -8.95 1.52
C GLN A 408 15.17 -8.57 0.02
N THR A 409 15.63 -7.36 -0.31
CA THR A 409 15.97 -6.98 -1.70
C THR A 409 17.15 -7.81 -2.20
N LEU A 410 18.15 -8.05 -1.36
CA LEU A 410 19.28 -8.93 -1.65
C LEU A 410 18.83 -10.41 -1.82
N PHE A 411 17.81 -10.87 -1.12
CA PHE A 411 17.21 -12.20 -1.37
C PHE A 411 16.52 -12.33 -2.74
N LEU A 412 16.05 -11.22 -3.35
CA LEU A 412 15.49 -11.22 -4.71
C LEU A 412 16.56 -11.29 -5.81
N TYR A 413 17.81 -11.01 -5.49
CA TYR A 413 18.91 -11.05 -6.44
C TYR A 413 19.08 -12.46 -7.04
N LYS A 414 19.02 -12.54 -8.37
CA LYS A 414 19.33 -13.75 -9.15
C LYS A 414 20.69 -13.55 -9.80
N CYS A 415 21.66 -14.40 -9.45
CA CYS A 415 22.99 -14.35 -10.06
C CYS A 415 22.86 -14.47 -11.60
N PRO A 416 23.28 -13.46 -12.39
CA PRO A 416 23.25 -13.56 -13.83
C PRO A 416 24.23 -14.64 -14.31
N PRO A 417 23.97 -15.29 -15.46
CA PRO A 417 24.86 -16.32 -16.00
C PRO A 417 26.19 -15.74 -16.54
N SER A 418 26.31 -14.42 -16.66
CA SER A 418 27.51 -13.69 -17.05
C SER A 418 28.06 -12.88 -15.87
N PRO A 419 29.39 -12.87 -15.63
CA PRO A 419 30.00 -12.17 -14.50
C PRO A 419 30.06 -10.66 -14.74
N SER A 420 28.96 -9.94 -14.50
CA SER A 420 28.96 -8.48 -14.31
C SER A 420 29.29 -8.14 -12.85
N GLU A 421 30.49 -8.52 -12.41
CA GLU A 421 30.92 -8.50 -10.99
C GLU A 421 30.83 -7.11 -10.31
N GLU A 422 30.66 -6.04 -11.09
CA GLU A 422 30.59 -4.66 -10.60
C GLU A 422 29.23 -4.33 -9.94
N LEU A 423 28.09 -4.65 -10.56
CA LEU A 423 26.79 -4.16 -10.10
C LEU A 423 26.35 -4.79 -8.76
N ASP A 424 26.67 -6.06 -8.58
CA ASP A 424 26.20 -6.88 -7.46
C ASP A 424 26.96 -6.51 -6.18
N ASN A 425 28.29 -6.34 -6.32
CA ASN A 425 29.15 -5.79 -5.28
C ASN A 425 28.78 -4.33 -4.97
N CYS A 426 28.35 -3.52 -5.95
CA CYS A 426 27.89 -2.15 -5.70
C CYS A 426 26.67 -2.08 -4.78
N PHE A 427 25.71 -3.03 -4.84
CA PHE A 427 24.58 -3.02 -3.91
C PHE A 427 24.96 -3.45 -2.49
N ALA A 428 25.73 -4.52 -2.35
CA ALA A 428 26.20 -4.97 -1.04
C ALA A 428 27.07 -3.88 -0.37
N ASN A 429 28.08 -3.38 -1.08
CA ASN A 429 28.98 -2.36 -0.55
C ASN A 429 28.29 -1.01 -0.33
N GLY A 430 27.38 -0.60 -1.22
CA GLY A 430 26.58 0.61 -1.05
C GLY A 430 25.65 0.53 0.16
N SER A 431 25.07 -0.65 0.42
CA SER A 431 24.26 -0.92 1.60
C SER A 431 25.07 -0.87 2.89
N ILE A 432 26.22 -1.55 2.94
CA ILE A 432 27.12 -1.52 4.12
C ILE A 432 27.53 -0.06 4.41
N ARG A 433 28.00 0.68 3.40
CA ARG A 433 28.37 2.10 3.54
C ARG A 433 27.25 2.96 4.08
N MET A 434 26.00 2.73 3.66
CA MET A 434 24.84 3.46 4.18
C MET A 434 24.68 3.31 5.69
N PHE A 435 24.90 2.12 6.24
CA PHE A 435 24.87 1.90 7.70
C PHE A 435 26.14 2.40 8.39
N GLU A 436 27.31 2.32 7.75
CA GLU A 436 28.56 2.93 8.26
C GLU A 436 28.51 4.47 8.27
N ALA A 437 27.73 5.10 7.39
CA ALA A 437 27.49 6.54 7.40
C ALA A 437 26.46 6.89 8.49
N ALA A 438 25.37 6.12 8.58
CA ALA A 438 24.36 6.29 9.61
C ALA A 438 24.91 6.14 11.04
N SER A 439 25.84 5.20 11.27
CA SER A 439 26.44 4.96 12.60
C SER A 439 27.32 6.11 13.11
N LYS A 440 27.78 6.99 12.20
CA LYS A 440 28.59 8.18 12.54
C LYS A 440 27.75 9.42 12.88
N LEU A 441 26.43 9.40 12.64
CA LEU A 441 25.56 10.57 12.85
C LEU A 441 25.22 10.83 14.33
N ILE A 442 25.24 9.79 15.17
CA ILE A 442 24.92 9.83 16.60
C ILE A 442 25.90 8.94 17.39
N PRO A 443 26.04 9.09 18.72
CA PRO A 443 26.92 8.25 19.53
C PRO A 443 26.63 6.74 19.38
N GLU A 444 27.69 5.94 19.31
CA GLU A 444 27.66 4.50 19.00
C GLU A 444 26.72 3.72 19.93
N GLU A 445 26.71 4.03 21.23
CA GLU A 445 25.88 3.32 22.20
C GLU A 445 24.38 3.61 21.98
N ILE A 446 24.04 4.82 21.53
CA ILE A 446 22.66 5.21 21.19
C ILE A 446 22.26 4.56 19.86
N PHE A 447 23.16 4.53 18.88
CA PHE A 447 22.95 3.87 17.59
C PHE A 447 22.68 2.36 17.76
N ARG A 448 23.58 1.66 18.47
CA ARG A 448 23.44 0.23 18.79
C ARG A 448 22.17 -0.07 19.59
N LEU A 449 21.78 0.82 20.52
CA LEU A 449 20.53 0.66 21.27
C LEU A 449 19.28 0.75 20.37
N LYS A 450 19.26 1.64 19.38
CA LYS A 450 18.13 1.79 18.44
C LYS A 450 17.95 0.57 17.54
N PHE A 451 19.03 -0.01 17.03
CA PHE A 451 18.98 -1.20 16.16
C PHE A 451 18.97 -2.55 16.90
N LYS A 452 19.06 -2.55 18.24
CA LYS A 452 19.03 -3.78 19.05
C LYS A 452 17.79 -4.67 18.82
N ALA A 453 16.66 -4.07 18.42
CA ALA A 453 15.46 -4.82 18.08
C ALA A 453 15.61 -5.68 16.81
N THR A 454 16.50 -5.29 15.89
CA THR A 454 16.76 -5.97 14.61
C THR A 454 17.73 -7.14 14.74
N THR A 455 18.41 -7.30 15.88
CA THR A 455 19.38 -8.38 16.11
C THR A 455 18.83 -9.79 15.84
N PRO A 456 17.61 -10.17 16.30
CA PRO A 456 17.01 -11.47 15.96
C PRO A 456 16.84 -11.73 14.47
N ASP A 457 16.48 -10.71 13.69
CA ASP A 457 16.12 -10.86 12.29
C ASP A 457 17.36 -10.97 11.40
N LEU A 458 18.41 -10.21 11.71
CA LEU A 458 19.75 -10.42 11.14
C LEU A 458 20.26 -11.85 11.35
N ARG A 459 20.08 -12.43 12.55
CA ARG A 459 20.42 -13.83 12.82
C ARG A 459 19.60 -14.80 11.95
N LYS A 460 18.28 -14.60 11.84
CA LYS A 460 17.41 -15.41 10.96
C LYS A 460 17.87 -15.35 9.50
N TYR A 461 18.21 -14.15 9.00
CA TYR A 461 18.67 -13.97 7.62
C TYR A 461 19.98 -14.69 7.34
N ILE A 462 20.96 -14.64 8.24
CA ILE A 462 22.20 -15.42 8.12
C ILE A 462 21.89 -16.92 7.99
N CYS A 463 21.06 -17.48 8.88
CA CYS A 463 20.67 -18.88 8.82
C CYS A 463 19.98 -19.24 7.50
N GLN A 464 19.08 -18.39 6.99
CA GLN A 464 18.42 -18.59 5.69
C GLN A 464 19.41 -18.61 4.51
N VAL A 465 20.46 -17.79 4.54
CA VAL A 465 21.51 -17.78 3.51
C VAL A 465 22.31 -19.08 3.53
N PHE A 466 22.68 -19.59 4.71
CA PHE A 466 23.32 -20.90 4.84
C PHE A 466 22.42 -22.08 4.42
N ASP A 467 21.12 -22.03 4.68
CA ASP A 467 20.17 -23.05 4.21
C ASP A 467 20.05 -23.06 2.68
N GLN A 468 20.08 -21.89 2.03
CA GLN A 468 20.08 -21.79 0.56
C GLN A 468 21.33 -22.41 -0.08
N LEU A 469 22.52 -22.18 0.51
CA LEU A 469 23.78 -22.77 0.02
C LEU A 469 23.73 -24.30 -0.04
N GLN A 470 23.08 -24.94 0.93
CA GLN A 470 22.92 -26.40 0.96
C GLN A 470 22.00 -26.91 -0.16
N MET A 471 20.91 -26.19 -0.44
CA MET A 471 19.93 -26.55 -1.47
C MET A 471 20.49 -26.40 -2.89
N ASP A 472 21.35 -25.40 -3.13
CA ASP A 472 22.00 -25.17 -4.42
C ASP A 472 23.15 -26.14 -4.73
N GLY A 473 23.47 -27.09 -3.83
CA GLY A 473 24.37 -28.21 -4.09
C GLY A 473 25.82 -27.83 -4.44
N GLY A 474 26.28 -26.66 -4.03
CA GLY A 474 27.65 -26.19 -4.28
C GLY A 474 27.94 -25.72 -5.70
N HIS A 475 26.93 -25.37 -6.51
CA HIS A 475 27.16 -24.73 -7.81
C HIS A 475 27.91 -23.39 -7.63
N ALA A 476 28.86 -23.11 -8.53
CA ALA A 476 29.72 -21.91 -8.43
C ALA A 476 28.94 -20.58 -8.41
N ALA A 477 27.76 -20.51 -9.03
CA ALA A 477 26.88 -19.34 -8.96
C ALA A 477 26.17 -19.21 -7.59
N GLY A 478 25.77 -20.33 -6.98
CA GLY A 478 25.19 -20.37 -5.64
C GLY A 478 26.21 -19.97 -4.56
N LEU A 479 27.46 -20.43 -4.68
CA LEU A 479 28.57 -20.00 -3.82
C LEU A 479 28.83 -18.49 -3.91
N ARG A 480 28.96 -17.91 -5.11
CA ARG A 480 29.12 -16.45 -5.27
C ARG A 480 27.96 -15.66 -4.65
N ARG A 481 26.72 -16.12 -4.87
CA ARG A 481 25.52 -15.51 -4.30
C ARG A 481 25.56 -15.57 -2.77
N PHE A 482 25.90 -16.72 -2.20
CA PHE A 482 26.08 -16.92 -0.77
C PHE A 482 27.15 -15.98 -0.19
N ASP A 483 28.30 -15.83 -0.85
CA ASP A 483 29.38 -14.95 -0.40
C ASP A 483 28.93 -13.48 -0.37
N ILE A 484 28.32 -12.98 -1.46
CA ILE A 484 27.79 -11.60 -1.54
C ILE A 484 26.72 -11.36 -0.46
N MET A 485 25.82 -12.34 -0.27
CA MET A 485 24.74 -12.23 0.72
C MET A 485 25.27 -12.22 2.16
N THR A 486 26.18 -13.14 2.48
CA THR A 486 26.78 -13.25 3.81
C THR A 486 27.62 -12.01 4.13
N ASN A 487 28.46 -11.56 3.20
CA ASN A 487 29.26 -10.35 3.38
C ASN A 487 28.40 -9.10 3.58
N CYS A 488 27.29 -8.97 2.84
CA CYS A 488 26.35 -7.86 3.02
C CYS A 488 25.69 -7.88 4.41
N ILE A 489 25.12 -9.02 4.82
CA ILE A 489 24.39 -9.12 6.10
C ILE A 489 25.35 -8.94 7.29
N LEU A 490 26.54 -9.54 7.24
CA LEU A 490 27.57 -9.35 8.26
C LEU A 490 28.07 -7.91 8.29
N GLY A 491 28.39 -7.32 7.13
CA GLY A 491 28.85 -5.93 7.06
C GLY A 491 27.82 -4.92 7.60
N ILE A 492 26.52 -5.12 7.29
CA ILE A 492 25.43 -4.34 7.90
C ILE A 492 25.44 -4.53 9.42
N GLY A 493 25.46 -5.78 9.91
CA GLY A 493 25.43 -6.06 11.35
C GLY A 493 26.65 -5.52 12.11
N TYR A 494 27.84 -5.55 11.50
CA TYR A 494 29.05 -4.95 12.03
C TYR A 494 28.93 -3.41 12.10
N ALA A 495 28.39 -2.77 11.05
CA ALA A 495 28.08 -1.33 11.09
C ALA A 495 27.02 -0.96 12.14
N LEU A 496 26.13 -1.89 12.51
CA LEU A 496 25.17 -1.77 13.62
C LEU A 496 25.77 -2.09 15.01
N GLY A 497 27.07 -2.38 15.10
CA GLY A 497 27.77 -2.70 16.35
C GLY A 497 27.44 -4.09 16.91
N MET A 498 27.00 -5.03 16.07
CA MET A 498 26.56 -6.38 16.48
C MET A 498 27.60 -7.48 16.22
N GLU A 499 28.88 -7.13 16.15
CA GLU A 499 29.98 -8.08 15.81
C GLU A 499 29.97 -9.35 16.67
N GLU A 500 30.01 -9.21 17.99
CA GLU A 500 29.95 -10.34 18.94
C GLU A 500 28.66 -11.18 18.78
N ASP A 501 27.52 -10.55 18.50
CA ASP A 501 26.24 -11.25 18.32
C ASP A 501 26.22 -12.10 17.04
N LEU A 502 26.88 -11.65 15.97
CA LEU A 502 26.88 -12.31 14.66
C LEU A 502 28.03 -13.31 14.51
N ASP A 503 29.20 -13.02 15.07
CA ASP A 503 30.32 -13.97 15.16
C ASP A 503 29.94 -15.19 16.01
N ASN A 504 29.13 -15.00 17.05
CA ASN A 504 28.52 -16.12 17.77
C ASN A 504 27.56 -16.93 16.89
N VAL A 505 26.85 -16.34 15.91
CA VAL A 505 25.93 -17.08 15.03
C VAL A 505 26.67 -17.80 13.91
N THR A 506 27.68 -17.18 13.29
CA THR A 506 28.52 -17.82 12.26
C THR A 506 29.45 -18.87 12.87
N GLY A 507 30.08 -18.57 14.01
CA GLY A 507 30.95 -19.50 14.75
C GLY A 507 30.19 -20.67 15.38
N ASN A 508 28.93 -20.48 15.76
CA ASN A 508 28.02 -21.57 16.14
C ASN A 508 27.11 -22.03 14.98
N PHE A 509 27.45 -21.74 13.72
CA PHE A 509 26.65 -22.24 12.59
C PHE A 509 26.77 -23.76 12.46
N GLY A 510 25.62 -24.43 12.34
CA GLY A 510 25.56 -25.89 12.25
C GLY A 510 25.63 -26.65 13.58
N PHE A 511 25.70 -25.95 14.74
CA PHE A 511 25.63 -26.61 16.05
C PHE A 511 24.27 -26.42 16.71
N CYS A 512 23.78 -27.46 17.39
CA CYS A 512 22.59 -27.35 18.22
C CYS A 512 22.92 -26.57 19.51
N ILE A 513 22.25 -25.44 19.77
CA ILE A 513 22.51 -24.62 20.97
C ILE A 513 22.24 -25.37 22.29
N TYR A 514 21.36 -26.38 22.25
CA TYR A 514 20.95 -27.13 23.44
C TYR A 514 22.17 -27.85 24.03
N ALA A 515 22.69 -27.33 25.14
CA ALA A 515 23.98 -27.74 25.72
C ALA A 515 24.05 -29.23 26.16
N ARG A 516 22.91 -29.94 26.16
CA ARG A 516 22.81 -31.39 26.44
C ARG A 516 22.34 -32.18 25.22
N CYS A 517 22.45 -31.63 24.01
CA CYS A 517 22.24 -32.40 22.79
C CYS A 517 23.26 -33.55 22.74
N ALA A 518 22.80 -34.76 22.47
CA ALA A 518 23.68 -35.95 22.42
C ALA A 518 24.60 -35.93 21.20
N ASN A 519 24.22 -35.22 20.14
CA ASN A 519 25.05 -34.99 18.98
C ASN A 519 24.84 -33.56 18.46
N PRO A 520 25.45 -32.54 19.09
CA PRO A 520 25.30 -31.15 18.67
C PRO A 520 25.98 -30.87 17.33
N TYR A 521 26.80 -31.80 16.84
CA TYR A 521 27.53 -31.75 15.57
C TYR A 521 26.82 -32.50 14.44
N GLU A 522 25.75 -33.26 14.71
CA GLU A 522 24.98 -33.92 13.64
C GLU A 522 24.15 -32.89 12.89
N TRP A 523 24.65 -32.53 11.72
CA TRP A 523 23.92 -31.77 10.71
C TRP A 523 22.63 -32.50 10.32
N ALA A 524 21.53 -32.14 10.95
CA ALA A 524 20.20 -32.40 10.41
C ALA A 524 19.99 -31.48 9.20
N PRO A 525 19.51 -31.97 8.04
CA PRO A 525 19.25 -31.16 6.84
C PRO A 525 18.06 -30.18 6.98
N ARG A 526 17.60 -29.95 8.20
CA ARG A 526 16.63 -28.93 8.61
C ARG A 526 16.98 -28.49 10.03
N GLN A 527 17.50 -27.29 10.19
CA GLN A 527 17.72 -26.68 11.49
C GLN A 527 16.43 -25.98 11.93
N TYR A 528 16.05 -26.13 13.20
CA TYR A 528 14.88 -25.47 13.78
C TYR A 528 15.32 -24.16 14.41
N LEU A 529 14.76 -23.06 13.92
CA LEU A 529 15.04 -21.70 14.38
C LEU A 529 14.01 -21.29 15.43
N CYS A 530 14.45 -20.67 16.52
CA CYS A 530 13.55 -19.94 17.39
C CYS A 530 13.00 -18.71 16.65
N SER A 531 11.68 -18.64 16.49
CA SER A 531 10.97 -17.54 15.81
C SER A 531 11.25 -16.17 16.43
N ASN A 532 11.61 -16.11 17.72
CA ASN A 532 11.82 -14.85 18.44
C ASN A 532 13.28 -14.34 18.44
N CYS A 533 14.30 -15.22 18.40
CA CYS A 533 15.72 -14.83 18.54
C CYS A 533 16.68 -15.41 17.47
N GLY A 534 16.18 -16.23 16.54
CA GLY A 534 16.99 -16.84 15.48
C GLY A 534 17.95 -17.96 15.93
N VAL A 535 17.88 -18.41 17.19
CA VAL A 535 18.78 -19.45 17.72
C VAL A 535 18.41 -20.85 17.17
N MET A 536 19.43 -21.66 16.87
CA MET A 536 19.32 -22.91 16.09
C MET A 536 19.33 -24.19 16.94
N TYR A 537 18.54 -25.18 16.49
CA TYR A 537 18.43 -26.51 17.07
C TYR A 537 18.45 -27.60 15.99
N CYS A 538 19.08 -28.75 16.27
CA CYS A 538 19.01 -29.91 15.38
C CYS A 538 17.64 -30.61 15.37
N SER A 539 16.74 -30.27 16.30
CA SER A 539 15.38 -30.82 16.39
C SER A 539 14.47 -29.98 17.26
N ILE A 540 13.15 -30.02 17.00
CA ILE A 540 12.08 -29.50 17.88
C ILE A 540 12.26 -30.02 19.32
N MET A 541 12.63 -31.30 19.48
CA MET A 541 12.91 -31.85 20.81
C MET A 541 14.05 -31.14 21.54
N CYS A 542 15.10 -30.73 20.85
CA CYS A 542 16.19 -29.97 21.47
C CYS A 542 15.75 -28.54 21.81
N GLN A 543 14.92 -27.90 20.98
CA GLN A 543 14.30 -26.60 21.28
C GLN A 543 13.41 -26.68 22.53
N ALA A 544 12.48 -27.63 22.57
CA ALA A 544 11.58 -27.84 23.70
C ALA A 544 12.34 -28.24 24.99
N ARG A 545 13.43 -29.02 24.88
CA ARG A 545 14.28 -29.38 26.03
C ARG A 545 15.13 -28.22 26.54
N ASP A 546 15.64 -27.37 25.64
CA ASP A 546 16.37 -26.17 26.02
C ASP A 546 15.46 -25.16 26.73
N TRP A 547 14.22 -25.01 26.25
CA TRP A 547 13.20 -24.20 26.93
C TRP A 547 12.81 -24.76 28.29
N THR A 548 12.63 -26.08 28.42
CA THR A 548 12.17 -26.71 29.69
C THR A 548 13.27 -26.97 30.71
N GLN A 549 14.52 -27.15 30.29
CA GLN A 549 15.65 -27.51 31.18
C GLN A 549 16.70 -26.40 31.32
N GLY A 550 16.70 -25.41 30.42
CA GLY A 550 17.71 -24.36 30.32
C GLY A 550 19.03 -24.84 29.71
N SER A 551 19.65 -23.98 28.90
CA SER A 551 21.08 -24.06 28.61
C SER A 551 21.87 -23.55 29.82
N MET A 552 23.04 -24.13 30.10
CA MET A 552 23.97 -23.60 31.11
C MET A 552 24.69 -22.33 30.64
N ARG A 553 24.53 -21.91 29.37
CA ARG A 553 25.17 -20.71 28.83
C ARG A 553 24.27 -19.47 28.85
N GLU A 554 22.96 -19.64 28.75
CA GLU A 554 21.97 -18.58 28.98
C GLU A 554 20.55 -19.19 29.06
N PHE A 555 19.66 -18.61 29.87
CA PHE A 555 18.26 -19.05 29.91
C PHE A 555 17.49 -18.47 28.73
N HIS A 556 17.51 -19.15 27.59
CA HIS A 556 16.73 -18.77 26.42
C HIS A 556 15.21 -18.62 26.72
N ILE A 557 14.67 -19.43 27.63
CA ILE A 557 13.29 -19.25 28.12
C ILE A 557 13.06 -17.88 28.80
N MET A 558 14.07 -17.31 29.48
CA MET A 558 13.95 -15.97 30.09
C MET A 558 14.07 -14.84 29.06
N SER A 559 14.77 -15.05 27.93
CA SER A 559 14.87 -14.04 26.86
C SER A 559 13.75 -14.11 25.82
N CYS A 560 13.06 -15.25 25.66
CA CYS A 560 12.03 -15.45 24.63
C CYS A 560 10.65 -15.93 25.13
N GLY A 561 10.46 -16.19 26.42
CA GLY A 561 9.30 -16.94 26.93
C GLY A 561 7.91 -16.27 26.87
N ASN A 562 7.80 -14.99 26.49
CA ASN A 562 6.55 -14.22 26.58
C ASN A 562 5.55 -14.42 25.42
N ALA A 563 5.82 -15.30 24.45
CA ALA A 563 5.15 -15.28 23.13
C ALA A 563 4.38 -16.58 22.73
N MET A 564 3.93 -17.43 23.66
CA MET A 564 3.26 -18.68 23.31
C MET A 564 1.72 -18.57 23.16
N SER A 565 1.24 -18.56 21.91
CA SER A 565 -0.16 -18.81 21.55
C SER A 565 -0.42 -20.20 20.92
N ARG A 566 0.64 -20.91 20.50
CA ARG A 566 0.59 -22.22 19.82
C ARG A 566 1.51 -23.20 20.55
N VAL A 567 1.02 -24.40 20.87
CA VAL A 567 1.68 -25.32 21.81
C VAL A 567 1.51 -26.78 21.39
N GLU A 568 2.61 -27.53 21.37
CA GLU A 568 2.63 -28.93 20.92
C GLU A 568 2.18 -29.94 22.00
N ARG A 569 1.65 -31.09 21.54
CA ARG A 569 1.18 -32.19 22.40
C ARG A 569 2.24 -32.72 23.39
N PRO A 570 3.52 -32.96 23.02
CA PRO A 570 4.53 -33.43 23.98
C PRO A 570 4.85 -32.39 25.05
N TRP A 571 4.83 -31.10 24.69
CA TRP A 571 5.06 -30.00 25.64
C TRP A 571 3.95 -29.93 26.69
N MET A 572 2.67 -30.05 26.31
CA MET A 572 1.55 -30.04 27.25
C MET A 572 1.60 -31.23 28.23
N GLN A 573 1.97 -32.42 27.73
CA GLN A 573 2.09 -33.62 28.57
C GLN A 573 3.25 -33.55 29.57
N ALA A 574 4.32 -32.81 29.25
CA ALA A 574 5.46 -32.62 30.16
C ALA A 574 5.22 -31.54 31.23
N ASN A 575 4.49 -30.47 30.89
CA ASN A 575 4.39 -29.26 31.74
C ASN A 575 3.06 -29.10 32.47
N THR A 576 2.01 -29.84 32.12
CA THR A 576 0.78 -29.88 32.94
C THR A 576 0.91 -30.96 34.01
N LYS A 577 0.51 -30.68 35.26
CA LYS A 577 0.58 -31.64 36.39
C LYS A 577 -0.40 -32.83 36.27
N PHE A 578 -1.05 -32.98 35.12
CA PHE A 578 -2.00 -34.04 34.83
C PHE A 578 -1.27 -35.23 34.22
N GLY A 579 -1.47 -36.42 34.80
CA GLY A 579 -0.92 -37.65 34.22
C GLY A 579 -1.46 -37.90 32.79
N PRO A 580 -0.75 -38.67 31.95
CA PRO A 580 -1.01 -38.79 30.51
C PRO A 580 -2.48 -39.09 30.14
N ASN A 581 -3.16 -39.89 30.95
CA ASN A 581 -4.58 -40.23 30.76
C ASN A 581 -5.54 -39.06 31.09
N ILE A 582 -5.20 -38.22 32.07
CA ILE A 582 -6.02 -37.06 32.47
C ILE A 582 -5.86 -35.94 31.43
N SER A 583 -4.64 -35.72 30.91
CA SER A 583 -4.43 -34.83 29.76
C SER A 583 -5.24 -35.28 28.55
N HIS A 584 -5.23 -36.56 28.20
CA HIS A 584 -5.96 -37.06 27.03
C HIS A 584 -7.48 -36.86 27.14
N CYS A 585 -8.04 -36.94 28.35
CA CYS A 585 -9.47 -36.77 28.58
C CYS A 585 -9.89 -35.28 28.72
N SER A 586 -8.97 -34.41 29.12
CA SER A 586 -9.23 -32.97 29.30
C SER A 586 -9.14 -32.17 27.98
N TYR A 587 -8.36 -32.64 27.01
CA TYR A 587 -8.06 -31.89 25.77
C TYR A 587 -8.95 -32.26 24.58
N SER A 588 -9.87 -33.22 24.70
CA SER A 588 -10.80 -33.59 23.63
C SER A 588 -12.03 -32.69 23.51
N ALA A 589 -12.15 -31.63 24.32
CA ALA A 589 -13.40 -30.86 24.44
C ALA A 589 -13.40 -29.48 23.77
N GLN A 590 -12.24 -28.81 23.59
CA GLN A 590 -12.20 -27.38 23.18
C GLN A 590 -10.96 -26.99 22.35
N PHE A 591 -10.25 -27.97 21.76
CA PHE A 591 -9.01 -27.72 21.02
C PHE A 591 -9.16 -28.12 19.55
N TRP A 592 -8.74 -27.24 18.64
CA TRP A 592 -8.58 -27.58 17.24
C TRP A 592 -7.38 -28.50 17.09
N HIS A 593 -7.61 -29.71 16.58
CA HIS A 593 -6.54 -30.66 16.28
C HIS A 593 -6.18 -30.61 14.80
N ALA A 594 -4.96 -30.18 14.50
CA ALA A 594 -4.39 -30.26 13.17
C ALA A 594 -3.32 -31.36 13.13
N GLU A 595 -3.40 -32.26 12.15
CA GLU A 595 -2.26 -33.10 11.78
C GLU A 595 -1.41 -32.31 10.79
N ASP A 596 -0.28 -31.79 11.28
CA ASP A 596 0.76 -31.26 10.42
C ASP A 596 1.60 -32.42 9.87
N VAL A 597 1.90 -32.37 8.57
CA VAL A 597 2.64 -33.43 7.85
C VAL A 597 4.09 -33.56 8.36
N LEU A 598 4.60 -32.56 9.06
CA LEU A 598 5.95 -32.49 9.63
C LEU A 598 5.95 -32.50 11.17
N GLU A 599 5.01 -31.80 11.82
CA GLU A 599 4.98 -31.60 13.29
C GLU A 599 4.12 -32.63 14.04
N GLY A 600 3.28 -33.41 13.33
CA GLY A 600 2.34 -34.35 13.93
C GLY A 600 1.07 -33.68 14.47
N GLY A 601 0.50 -34.23 15.54
CA GLY A 601 -0.78 -33.75 16.11
C GLY A 601 -0.62 -32.50 16.98
N VAL A 602 -0.87 -31.32 16.41
CA VAL A 602 -0.83 -30.02 17.07
C VAL A 602 -2.22 -29.65 17.61
N PHE A 603 -2.26 -28.92 18.73
CA PHE A 603 -3.49 -28.37 19.31
C PHE A 603 -3.46 -26.84 19.30
N GLU A 604 -4.55 -26.22 18.84
CA GLU A 604 -4.74 -24.77 18.82
C GLU A 604 -6.00 -24.37 19.61
N ILE A 605 -5.92 -23.29 20.38
CA ILE A 605 -7.05 -22.76 21.15
C ILE A 605 -7.69 -21.63 20.34
N GLY A 606 -8.91 -21.87 19.84
CA GLY A 606 -9.75 -20.84 19.25
C GLY A 606 -10.30 -19.91 20.33
N TRP A 607 -9.54 -18.91 20.77
CA TRP A 607 -9.97 -18.01 21.86
C TRP A 607 -11.30 -17.29 21.56
N GLU A 608 -11.57 -16.98 20.29
CA GLU A 608 -12.85 -16.43 19.82
C GLU A 608 -14.03 -17.39 20.05
N GLU A 609 -13.79 -18.69 19.94
CA GLU A 609 -14.76 -19.75 20.17
C GLU A 609 -15.00 -19.96 21.66
N CYS A 610 -13.96 -19.96 22.49
CA CYS A 610 -14.09 -19.90 23.95
C CYS A 610 -14.92 -18.67 24.40
N MET A 611 -14.74 -17.52 23.75
CA MET A 611 -15.53 -16.31 24.02
C MET A 611 -16.96 -16.39 23.43
N ALA A 612 -17.18 -17.20 22.39
CA ALA A 612 -18.52 -17.45 21.84
C ALA A 612 -19.41 -18.26 22.80
N TRP A 613 -18.83 -19.05 23.72
CA TRP A 613 -19.59 -19.77 24.76
C TRP A 613 -20.40 -18.82 25.66
N LEU A 614 -19.88 -17.61 25.92
CA LEU A 614 -20.61 -16.55 26.65
C LEU A 614 -21.90 -16.09 25.92
N ARG A 615 -22.07 -16.46 24.64
CA ARG A 615 -23.24 -16.12 23.81
C ARG A 615 -24.26 -17.26 23.71
N PHE A 616 -24.02 -18.43 24.32
CA PHE A 616 -24.91 -19.60 24.23
C PHE A 616 -26.37 -19.28 24.55
N GLY A 617 -26.65 -18.54 25.63
CA GLY A 617 -28.02 -18.12 25.97
C GLY A 617 -28.71 -17.29 24.87
N GLY A 618 -27.94 -16.44 24.18
CA GLY A 618 -28.44 -15.67 23.03
C GLY A 618 -28.70 -16.53 21.80
N ILE A 619 -27.83 -17.50 21.52
CA ILE A 619 -28.01 -18.47 20.41
C ILE A 619 -29.25 -19.32 20.66
N LEU A 620 -29.45 -19.82 21.89
CA LEU A 620 -30.64 -20.57 22.31
C LEU A 620 -31.92 -19.73 22.22
N ALA A 621 -31.88 -18.46 22.59
CA ALA A 621 -33.02 -17.55 22.45
C ALA A 621 -33.38 -17.30 20.97
N ILE A 622 -32.38 -17.18 20.08
CA ILE A 622 -32.58 -17.04 18.63
C ILE A 622 -33.15 -18.33 18.03
N ALA A 623 -32.63 -19.51 18.44
CA ALA A 623 -33.16 -20.81 18.03
C ALA A 623 -34.63 -20.94 18.44
N LYS A 624 -34.95 -20.62 19.72
CA LYS A 624 -36.33 -20.61 20.23
C LYS A 624 -37.24 -19.68 19.46
N GLY A 625 -36.76 -18.49 19.10
CA GLY A 625 -37.54 -17.49 18.36
C GLY A 625 -37.79 -17.84 16.88
N LYS A 626 -37.08 -18.81 16.32
CA LYS A 626 -37.24 -19.26 14.91
C LYS A 626 -37.85 -20.65 14.75
N PHE A 627 -37.56 -21.54 15.69
CA PHE A 627 -37.80 -22.98 15.61
C PHE A 627 -38.41 -23.53 16.92
N GLU A 628 -39.02 -22.66 17.71
CA GLU A 628 -39.71 -22.97 18.97
C GLU A 628 -38.84 -23.74 19.99
N SER A 629 -39.46 -24.38 20.99
CA SER A 629 -38.72 -25.14 22.01
C SER A 629 -37.94 -26.32 21.43
N LEU A 630 -38.38 -26.91 20.32
CA LEU A 630 -37.71 -28.07 19.74
C LEU A 630 -36.38 -27.69 19.09
N GLY A 631 -36.34 -26.62 18.29
CA GLY A 631 -35.08 -26.07 17.79
C GLY A 631 -34.17 -25.51 18.88
N GLN A 632 -34.74 -24.97 19.97
CA GLN A 632 -33.94 -24.62 21.16
C GLN A 632 -33.27 -25.87 21.75
N ASN A 633 -34.01 -26.98 21.91
CA ASN A 633 -33.49 -28.23 22.47
C ASN A 633 -32.44 -28.88 21.56
N ILE A 634 -32.66 -28.90 20.24
CA ILE A 634 -31.69 -29.38 19.26
C ILE A 634 -30.38 -28.60 19.37
N VAL A 635 -30.46 -27.26 19.37
CA VAL A 635 -29.26 -26.40 19.47
C VAL A 635 -28.60 -26.51 20.85
N SER A 636 -29.37 -26.71 21.93
CA SER A 636 -28.83 -26.93 23.27
C SER A 636 -28.10 -28.28 23.40
N LEU A 637 -28.56 -29.31 22.72
CA LEU A 637 -27.87 -30.61 22.66
C LEU A 637 -26.58 -30.50 21.84
N ILE A 638 -26.59 -29.76 20.72
CA ILE A 638 -25.39 -29.52 19.91
C ILE A 638 -24.35 -28.74 20.73
N LEU A 639 -24.72 -27.59 21.30
CA LEU A 639 -23.80 -26.74 22.10
C LEU A 639 -23.40 -27.33 23.47
N GLY A 640 -24.09 -28.38 23.94
CA GLY A 640 -23.79 -29.03 25.21
C GLY A 640 -22.89 -30.26 25.10
N HIS A 641 -22.64 -30.74 23.87
CA HIS A 641 -21.95 -32.01 23.60
C HIS A 641 -20.98 -31.97 22.40
N ASP A 642 -20.98 -30.88 21.62
CA ASP A 642 -20.14 -30.52 20.47
C ASP A 642 -20.10 -31.49 19.26
N GLU A 643 -20.13 -32.82 19.47
CA GLU A 643 -19.96 -33.84 18.42
C GLU A 643 -21.14 -34.82 18.26
N LEU A 644 -22.38 -34.43 18.61
CA LEU A 644 -23.53 -35.32 18.42
C LEU A 644 -23.89 -35.53 16.95
N ARG A 645 -23.94 -36.79 16.51
CA ARG A 645 -24.48 -37.17 15.20
C ARG A 645 -26.00 -37.02 15.21
N LEU A 646 -26.62 -36.75 14.06
CA LEU A 646 -28.08 -36.62 13.96
C LEU A 646 -28.86 -37.80 14.61
N PRO A 647 -28.45 -39.09 14.48
CA PRO A 647 -29.12 -40.19 15.19
C PRO A 647 -28.98 -40.16 16.72
N GLU A 648 -27.99 -39.48 17.27
CA GLU A 648 -27.78 -39.29 18.73
C GLU A 648 -28.58 -38.09 19.25
N ILE A 649 -28.63 -36.99 18.49
CA ILE A 649 -29.56 -35.87 18.75
C ILE A 649 -31.01 -36.41 18.78
N LEU A 650 -31.40 -37.18 17.76
CA LEU A 650 -32.71 -37.84 17.70
C LEU A 650 -32.92 -38.87 18.82
N ARG A 651 -31.86 -39.44 19.42
CA ARG A 651 -31.98 -40.39 20.55
C ARG A 651 -32.18 -39.66 21.87
N SER A 652 -31.44 -38.57 22.08
CA SER A 652 -31.53 -37.73 23.27
C SER A 652 -32.88 -36.99 23.33
N LEU A 653 -33.46 -36.65 22.18
CA LEU A 653 -34.81 -36.06 22.09
C LEU A 653 -35.94 -37.10 22.21
N ARG A 654 -35.67 -38.41 22.09
CA ARG A 654 -36.69 -39.48 22.19
C ARG A 654 -37.11 -39.82 23.61
N GLU A 655 -36.40 -39.33 24.62
CA GLU A 655 -36.85 -39.46 26.02
C GLU A 655 -38.12 -38.62 26.28
N SER A 656 -38.44 -37.68 25.37
CA SER A 656 -39.77 -37.08 25.23
C SER A 656 -40.54 -37.63 24.00
N ASP A 657 -41.59 -38.39 24.31
CA ASP A 657 -42.73 -38.85 23.48
C ASP A 657 -42.53 -39.40 22.04
N SER A 658 -43.07 -40.60 21.79
CA SER A 658 -42.75 -41.42 20.60
C SER A 658 -43.40 -41.00 19.28
N ARG A 659 -44.15 -39.90 19.24
CA ARG A 659 -44.95 -39.48 18.07
C ARG A 659 -44.32 -38.39 17.19
N GLU A 660 -43.28 -37.71 17.68
CA GLU A 660 -42.72 -36.51 17.04
C GLU A 660 -41.54 -36.78 16.10
N ASP A 661 -41.11 -38.04 15.96
CA ASP A 661 -39.90 -38.48 15.24
C ASP A 661 -39.80 -38.00 13.76
N LYS A 662 -40.93 -37.64 13.13
CA LYS A 662 -40.97 -37.01 11.79
C LYS A 662 -40.81 -35.48 11.84
N VAL A 663 -41.37 -34.82 12.85
CA VAL A 663 -41.27 -33.37 13.07
C VAL A 663 -39.84 -33.02 13.45
N ILE A 664 -39.24 -33.76 14.39
CA ILE A 664 -37.84 -33.54 14.83
C ILE A 664 -36.87 -33.70 13.65
N ARG A 665 -37.07 -34.70 12.77
CA ARG A 665 -36.25 -34.86 11.55
C ARG A 665 -36.46 -33.73 10.55
N TYR A 666 -37.70 -33.26 10.38
CA TYR A 666 -38.01 -32.15 9.50
C TYR A 666 -37.35 -30.86 9.99
N GLU A 667 -37.48 -30.53 11.28
CA GLU A 667 -36.85 -29.34 11.87
C GLU A 667 -35.33 -29.40 11.88
N ALA A 668 -34.72 -30.56 12.15
CA ALA A 668 -33.27 -30.72 12.08
C ALA A 668 -32.72 -30.50 10.64
N GLU A 669 -33.43 -30.96 9.62
CA GLU A 669 -33.07 -30.69 8.22
C GLU A 669 -33.44 -29.26 7.77
N GLU A 670 -34.49 -28.64 8.30
CA GLU A 670 -34.79 -27.21 8.05
C GLU A 670 -33.79 -26.26 8.71
N LEU A 671 -33.33 -26.57 9.93
CA LEU A 671 -32.21 -25.89 10.60
C LEU A 671 -30.95 -25.91 9.73
N LYS A 672 -30.62 -27.07 9.15
CA LYS A 672 -29.49 -27.28 8.24
C LYS A 672 -29.62 -26.56 6.90
N LYS A 673 -30.84 -26.35 6.39
CA LYS A 673 -31.10 -25.57 5.15
C LYS A 673 -31.10 -24.06 5.40
N HIS A 674 -31.73 -23.61 6.47
CA HIS A 674 -31.95 -22.19 6.74
C HIS A 674 -30.71 -21.48 7.28
N VAL A 675 -29.70 -22.21 7.78
CA VAL A 675 -28.52 -21.59 8.38
C VAL A 675 -27.26 -22.44 8.21
N GLY A 676 -26.19 -21.80 7.74
CA GLY A 676 -24.82 -22.35 7.80
C GLY A 676 -24.23 -22.45 9.23
N ILE A 677 -25.08 -22.51 10.26
CA ILE A 677 -24.72 -22.73 11.67
C ILE A 677 -24.33 -24.20 11.91
N VAL A 678 -25.02 -25.15 11.28
CA VAL A 678 -24.71 -26.58 11.41
C VAL A 678 -23.95 -27.03 10.16
N ARG A 679 -22.62 -26.96 10.21
CA ARG A 679 -21.73 -27.50 9.16
C ARG A 679 -21.37 -28.95 9.48
N GLN A 680 -21.14 -29.76 8.45
CA GLN A 680 -20.41 -31.01 8.61
C GLN A 680 -18.92 -30.71 8.84
N PHE A 681 -18.30 -31.37 9.81
CA PHE A 681 -16.85 -31.34 10.00
C PHE A 681 -16.12 -32.00 8.81
N GLY A 682 -14.89 -31.56 8.55
CA GLY A 682 -14.22 -31.74 7.26
C GLY A 682 -13.71 -33.15 6.91
N THR A 683 -13.26 -33.27 5.65
CA THR A 683 -12.87 -34.51 4.95
C THR A 683 -11.78 -35.35 5.63
N THR A 684 -10.98 -34.79 6.55
CA THR A 684 -9.96 -35.54 7.30
C THR A 684 -10.59 -36.66 8.16
N ALA A 685 -11.80 -36.43 8.68
CA ALA A 685 -12.53 -37.46 9.43
C ALA A 685 -13.01 -38.61 8.52
N GLU A 686 -13.43 -38.33 7.29
CA GLU A 686 -13.81 -39.36 6.30
C GLU A 686 -12.61 -40.24 5.90
N ILE A 687 -11.41 -39.66 5.76
CA ILE A 687 -10.18 -40.41 5.45
C ILE A 687 -9.84 -41.37 6.59
N ARG A 688 -9.98 -40.93 7.85
CA ARG A 688 -9.73 -41.77 9.03
C ARG A 688 -10.75 -42.91 9.14
N ILE A 689 -12.04 -42.60 8.98
CA ILE A 689 -13.13 -43.61 8.96
C ILE A 689 -12.88 -44.64 7.87
N ARG A 690 -12.44 -44.22 6.68
CA ARG A 690 -12.14 -45.13 5.58
C ARG A 690 -10.99 -46.09 5.93
N ARG A 691 -9.92 -45.58 6.55
CA ARG A 691 -8.79 -46.41 6.99
C ARG A 691 -9.19 -47.38 8.10
N ASP A 692 -9.96 -46.92 9.09
CA ASP A 692 -10.43 -47.76 10.20
C ASP A 692 -11.42 -48.84 9.72
N CYS A 693 -12.22 -48.58 8.68
CA CYS A 693 -13.04 -49.60 8.01
C CYS A 693 -12.21 -50.59 7.19
N GLU A 694 -11.20 -50.13 6.43
CA GLU A 694 -10.29 -50.98 5.66
C GLU A 694 -9.41 -51.86 6.59
N GLU A 695 -9.01 -51.35 7.77
CA GLU A 695 -8.35 -52.13 8.82
C GLU A 695 -9.28 -53.14 9.51
N ALA A 696 -10.57 -52.81 9.71
CA ALA A 696 -11.56 -53.71 10.30
C ALA A 696 -12.00 -54.86 9.38
N GLU A 697 -11.86 -54.71 8.06
CA GLU A 697 -12.14 -55.76 7.07
C GLU A 697 -10.95 -56.70 6.81
N ALA A 698 -9.77 -56.43 7.40
CA ALA A 698 -8.60 -57.29 7.27
C ALA A 698 -8.75 -58.62 8.06
N PRO A 699 -8.68 -59.80 7.42
CA PRO A 699 -8.96 -61.08 8.08
C PRO A 699 -7.82 -61.50 9.03
N CYS A 700 -8.03 -61.37 10.34
CA CYS A 700 -7.10 -61.86 11.35
C CYS A 700 -6.99 -63.40 11.36
N VAL A 701 -5.85 -63.93 10.92
CA VAL A 701 -5.48 -65.34 11.12
C VAL A 701 -4.85 -65.51 12.51
N GLY A 702 -5.63 -65.98 13.49
CA GLY A 702 -5.18 -66.10 14.89
C GLY A 702 -6.00 -67.09 15.72
N SER A 703 -5.65 -68.38 15.64
CA SER A 703 -6.44 -69.48 16.23
C SER A 703 -6.31 -69.60 17.75
N ILE A 704 -7.39 -69.34 18.51
CA ILE A 704 -7.58 -69.91 19.86
C ILE A 704 -9.01 -70.48 20.00
N LYS A 705 -9.12 -71.81 19.97
CA LYS A 705 -10.36 -72.55 20.28
C LYS A 705 -10.39 -72.93 21.76
N ARG A 706 -11.54 -72.70 22.43
CA ARG A 706 -11.95 -73.49 23.60
C ARG A 706 -13.32 -74.13 23.32
N LYS A 707 -13.48 -75.39 23.76
CA LYS A 707 -14.63 -76.27 23.49
C LYS A 707 -15.47 -76.50 24.75
N SER A 708 -16.79 -76.55 24.59
CA SER A 708 -17.72 -77.49 25.23
C SER A 708 -18.95 -77.55 24.30
N LYS A 709 -19.36 -78.71 23.77
CA LYS A 709 -20.24 -79.74 24.38
C LYS A 709 -21.56 -79.14 24.89
N ASN A 710 -22.76 -79.65 24.54
CA ASN A 710 -23.15 -80.91 23.90
C ASN A 710 -24.49 -80.75 23.11
N GLU A 711 -24.88 -81.77 22.31
CA GLU A 711 -26.24 -82.23 21.90
C GLU A 711 -27.41 -81.20 21.66
N GLU A 712 -28.33 -81.31 20.69
CA GLU A 712 -28.77 -82.40 19.80
C GLU A 712 -29.65 -81.84 18.64
N GLY A 713 -29.94 -82.63 17.60
CA GLY A 713 -31.23 -82.55 16.86
C GLY A 713 -31.41 -81.61 15.63
N GLY A 714 -31.46 -82.22 14.43
CA GLY A 714 -32.64 -82.09 13.55
C GLY A 714 -32.82 -80.88 12.61
N GLY A 715 -32.29 -81.02 11.38
CA GLY A 715 -32.69 -80.41 10.09
C GLY A 715 -33.78 -79.32 9.97
N GLY A 716 -33.43 -78.22 9.28
CA GLY A 716 -34.37 -77.17 8.85
C GLY A 716 -33.86 -76.29 7.70
N ARG A 717 -34.62 -76.21 6.61
CA ARG A 717 -34.33 -75.48 5.35
C ARG A 717 -34.24 -73.94 5.51
N SER A 718 -33.27 -73.35 4.78
CA SER A 718 -33.41 -72.09 4.01
C SER A 718 -33.60 -70.73 4.72
N LYS A 719 -32.59 -69.84 4.61
CA LYS A 719 -32.58 -68.65 3.72
C LYS A 719 -31.37 -67.75 4.02
N LYS A 720 -30.67 -67.32 2.96
CA LYS A 720 -29.52 -66.40 3.03
C LYS A 720 -30.03 -64.97 2.82
N LEU A 721 -29.94 -64.11 3.83
CA LEU A 721 -30.24 -62.68 3.69
C LEU A 721 -29.06 -61.98 3.03
N VAL A 722 -29.33 -61.30 1.92
CA VAL A 722 -28.39 -60.41 1.22
C VAL A 722 -28.78 -58.98 1.59
N ALA A 723 -27.85 -58.21 2.15
CA ALA A 723 -28.04 -56.77 2.32
C ALA A 723 -27.97 -56.09 0.96
N ILE A 724 -29.00 -55.33 0.61
CA ILE A 724 -29.08 -54.61 -0.67
C ILE A 724 -28.52 -53.20 -0.46
N ALA A 725 -27.45 -52.88 -1.18
CA ALA A 725 -27.04 -51.50 -1.42
C ALA A 725 -27.96 -50.89 -2.49
N THR A 726 -28.53 -49.70 -2.22
CA THR A 726 -29.23 -48.90 -3.23
C THR A 726 -28.40 -47.68 -3.59
N ARG A 727 -28.17 -47.52 -4.89
CA ARG A 727 -27.40 -46.46 -5.54
C ARG A 727 -28.29 -45.91 -6.64
N GLU A 728 -28.66 -44.64 -6.59
CA GLU A 728 -29.46 -44.00 -7.64
C GLU A 728 -28.70 -42.80 -8.27
N LYS A 729 -29.09 -42.48 -9.51
CA LYS A 729 -28.46 -41.46 -10.37
C LYS A 729 -29.56 -40.70 -11.14
N TYR A 730 -29.39 -39.37 -11.21
CA TYR A 730 -29.78 -38.46 -12.32
C TYR A 730 -31.25 -38.38 -12.81
N ASN A 731 -31.83 -37.16 -12.86
CA ASN A 731 -31.85 -36.32 -14.08
C ASN A 731 -32.48 -34.89 -13.90
N ASP A 732 -32.63 -34.16 -15.01
CA ASP A 732 -32.59 -32.68 -15.20
C ASP A 732 -33.94 -31.87 -15.22
N LYS A 733 -33.83 -30.56 -14.88
CA LYS A 733 -34.48 -29.32 -15.44
C LYS A 733 -36.00 -28.93 -15.29
N VAL A 734 -36.22 -27.72 -14.66
CA VAL A 734 -36.97 -26.50 -15.17
C VAL A 734 -38.54 -26.54 -15.26
N ALA A 735 -39.38 -25.49 -14.98
CA ALA A 735 -39.25 -24.17 -14.30
C ALA A 735 -40.63 -23.43 -14.08
N SER A 736 -40.64 -22.37 -13.23
CA SER A 736 -41.68 -21.29 -13.07
C SER A 736 -43.04 -21.64 -12.36
N SER A 737 -43.82 -20.76 -11.67
CA SER A 737 -43.76 -19.29 -11.41
C SER A 737 -44.60 -18.80 -10.18
N HIS A 738 -44.22 -17.64 -9.60
CA HIS A 738 -45.02 -16.57 -8.91
C HIS A 738 -45.57 -16.60 -7.44
N ARG A 739 -45.04 -15.63 -6.64
CA ARG A 739 -45.64 -14.68 -5.61
C ARG A 739 -46.26 -15.28 -4.32
N ASN A 740 -46.10 -14.71 -3.09
CA ASN A 740 -46.01 -13.29 -2.63
C ASN A 740 -44.89 -12.99 -1.59
N TYR A 741 -44.68 -11.69 -1.29
CA TYR A 741 -43.60 -11.09 -0.46
C TYR A 741 -43.92 -11.03 1.06
N PRO A 742 -42.92 -11.06 1.98
CA PRO A 742 -42.03 -9.90 2.23
C PRO A 742 -40.52 -10.20 2.00
N GLY A 743 -40.14 -10.44 0.75
CA GLY A 743 -38.74 -10.66 0.34
C GLY A 743 -37.96 -9.36 0.13
N LEU A 744 -36.86 -9.18 0.86
CA LEU A 744 -35.74 -8.29 0.48
C LEU A 744 -34.47 -8.55 1.31
N ARG A 745 -34.58 -9.23 2.47
CA ARG A 745 -33.42 -9.87 3.14
C ARG A 745 -33.24 -11.34 2.75
N ALA A 746 -34.29 -12.15 2.82
CA ALA A 746 -34.19 -13.61 2.62
C ALA A 746 -33.70 -14.07 1.23
N GLN A 747 -33.75 -13.22 0.19
CA GLN A 747 -33.26 -13.55 -1.15
C GLN A 747 -31.74 -13.34 -1.35
N ASN A 748 -31.03 -12.74 -0.37
CA ASN A 748 -29.61 -12.37 -0.54
C ASN A 748 -28.61 -13.34 0.11
N ASP A 749 -29.06 -14.24 0.99
CA ASP A 749 -28.17 -14.98 1.90
C ASP A 749 -27.37 -16.13 1.22
N THR A 750 -27.85 -16.67 0.08
CA THR A 750 -27.17 -17.76 -0.65
C THR A 750 -26.17 -17.31 -1.71
N THR A 751 -26.14 -16.02 -2.09
CA THR A 751 -25.30 -15.53 -3.21
C THR A 751 -24.39 -14.35 -2.85
N ARG A 752 -24.43 -13.86 -1.60
CA ARG A 752 -23.58 -12.75 -1.12
C ARG A 752 -22.98 -13.03 0.26
N GLN A 753 -21.92 -13.85 0.28
CA GLN A 753 -20.86 -13.68 1.26
C GLN A 753 -19.59 -13.28 0.52
N ASN A 754 -19.36 -11.96 0.53
CA ASN A 754 -18.19 -11.21 0.05
C ASN A 754 -17.96 -11.17 -1.48
N SER A 755 -18.51 -10.14 -2.13
CA SER A 755 -17.83 -9.52 -3.28
C SER A 755 -18.21 -8.05 -3.47
N LEU A 756 -17.21 -7.25 -3.87
CA LEU A 756 -17.36 -6.08 -4.73
C LEU A 756 -16.15 -6.08 -5.66
N CYS A 757 -16.36 -6.61 -6.87
CA CYS A 757 -15.37 -6.91 -7.92
C CYS A 757 -14.37 -8.05 -7.61
N SER A 758 -13.85 -8.67 -8.67
CA SER A 758 -13.45 -10.08 -8.69
C SER A 758 -12.01 -10.34 -9.13
N GLY A 759 -11.29 -11.17 -8.37
CA GLY A 759 -10.02 -11.80 -8.72
C GLY A 759 -9.80 -13.04 -7.84
N THR A 760 -9.48 -14.18 -8.45
CA THR A 760 -9.56 -15.53 -7.87
C THR A 760 -8.67 -15.77 -6.62
N PHE A 761 -9.23 -16.12 -5.46
CA PHE A 761 -8.48 -16.71 -4.33
C PHE A 761 -9.31 -17.68 -3.47
N VAL A 762 -8.61 -18.59 -2.78
CA VAL A 762 -9.15 -19.73 -2.00
C VAL A 762 -9.64 -19.30 -0.61
N ILE A 763 -10.80 -19.80 -0.19
CA ILE A 763 -11.44 -19.45 1.09
C ILE A 763 -10.97 -20.39 2.22
N ARG A 764 -10.22 -19.85 3.19
CA ARG A 764 -10.16 -20.37 4.57
C ARG A 764 -11.18 -19.62 5.44
N SER A 765 -11.68 -20.26 6.49
CA SER A 765 -12.79 -19.72 7.31
C SER A 765 -12.34 -18.72 8.36
N THR A 766 -13.00 -17.57 8.41
CA THR A 766 -13.05 -16.72 9.60
C THR A 766 -14.38 -15.98 9.62
N PHE A 767 -15.23 -16.25 10.60
CA PHE A 767 -16.44 -15.46 10.84
C PHE A 767 -16.13 -14.52 12.01
N LEU A 768 -15.88 -13.24 11.69
CA LEU A 768 -15.53 -12.14 12.62
C LEU A 768 -14.07 -12.06 13.12
N SER A 769 -13.08 -12.24 12.25
CA SER A 769 -11.86 -11.43 12.39
C SER A 769 -12.17 -9.98 11.94
N ILE A 770 -11.91 -9.00 12.80
CA ILE A 770 -11.97 -7.58 12.43
C ILE A 770 -10.60 -7.20 11.88
N SER A 771 -10.41 -7.34 10.57
CA SER A 771 -9.27 -6.74 9.89
C SER A 771 -9.45 -5.23 9.80
N VAL A 772 -8.47 -4.48 10.30
CA VAL A 772 -8.42 -3.02 10.14
C VAL A 772 -7.98 -2.71 8.71
N GLY A 773 -8.96 -2.58 7.82
CA GLY A 773 -8.77 -2.11 6.44
C GLY A 773 -9.65 -0.88 6.19
N GLU A 774 -9.07 0.17 5.59
CA GLU A 774 -9.77 1.43 5.33
C GLU A 774 -10.82 1.30 4.20
N GLY A 775 -11.98 0.74 4.55
CA GLY A 775 -13.17 0.69 3.71
C GLY A 775 -14.35 1.36 4.39
N LYS A 776 -15.04 2.29 3.70
CA LYS A 776 -16.19 3.04 4.23
C LYS A 776 -17.30 2.10 4.72
N LEU A 777 -17.44 1.96 6.04
CA LEU A 777 -18.54 1.27 6.69
C LEU A 777 -19.79 2.17 6.77
N PRO A 778 -20.94 1.81 6.15
CA PRO A 778 -22.21 2.37 6.56
C PRO A 778 -22.60 1.79 7.92
N SER A 779 -22.59 2.62 8.96
CA SER A 779 -22.81 2.21 10.34
C SER A 779 -24.16 1.50 10.53
N ASN A 780 -24.12 0.28 11.07
CA ASN A 780 -25.32 -0.53 11.28
C ASN A 780 -26.21 0.13 12.36
N PRO A 781 -27.48 0.51 12.06
CA PRO A 781 -28.33 1.28 12.97
C PRO A 781 -28.80 0.49 14.22
N LYS A 782 -28.41 -0.79 14.35
CA LYS A 782 -28.49 -1.52 15.63
C LYS A 782 -27.27 -1.29 16.51
N VAL A 783 -26.05 -1.27 15.93
CA VAL A 783 -24.80 -1.01 16.65
C VAL A 783 -24.80 0.42 17.20
N LYS A 784 -25.19 1.42 16.39
CA LYS A 784 -25.30 2.81 16.85
C LYS A 784 -26.25 2.98 18.05
N ARG A 785 -27.33 2.20 18.12
CA ARG A 785 -28.24 2.19 19.30
C ARG A 785 -27.61 1.54 20.54
N GLY A 786 -26.81 0.49 20.39
CA GLY A 786 -26.07 -0.10 21.51
C GLY A 786 -25.04 0.87 22.09
N VAL A 787 -24.25 1.52 21.23
CA VAL A 787 -23.26 2.53 21.64
C VAL A 787 -23.94 3.72 22.33
N VAL A 788 -25.06 4.22 21.81
CA VAL A 788 -25.86 5.28 22.45
C VAL A 788 -26.39 4.86 23.83
N GLY A 789 -26.80 3.61 24.00
CA GLY A 789 -27.19 3.06 25.30
C GLY A 789 -26.03 3.05 26.30
N ALA A 790 -24.89 2.46 25.91
CA ALA A 790 -23.69 2.41 26.75
C ALA A 790 -23.19 3.82 27.14
N VAL A 791 -23.19 4.77 26.21
CA VAL A 791 -22.83 6.18 26.47
C VAL A 791 -23.74 6.81 27.53
N ARG A 792 -25.05 6.59 27.43
CA ARG A 792 -26.03 7.12 28.39
C ARG A 792 -25.83 6.52 29.78
N ASP A 793 -25.58 5.22 29.83
CA ASP A 793 -25.57 4.46 31.08
C ASP A 793 -24.21 4.58 31.81
N LEU A 794 -23.11 4.82 31.10
CA LEU A 794 -21.77 5.08 31.67
C LEU A 794 -21.48 6.56 31.97
N TRP A 795 -21.95 7.48 31.11
CA TRP A 795 -21.55 8.90 31.14
C TRP A 795 -22.72 9.89 31.23
N GLY A 796 -23.95 9.38 31.43
CA GLY A 796 -25.15 10.18 31.64
C GLY A 796 -25.79 10.72 30.35
N GLY A 797 -27.01 11.25 30.50
CA GLY A 797 -27.83 11.73 29.39
C GLY A 797 -27.16 12.82 28.54
N SER A 798 -26.42 13.74 29.14
CA SER A 798 -25.78 14.87 28.44
C SER A 798 -24.75 14.42 27.40
N CYS A 799 -24.05 13.30 27.63
CA CYS A 799 -23.05 12.76 26.70
C CYS A 799 -23.69 12.05 25.48
N VAL A 800 -24.99 11.72 25.53
CA VAL A 800 -25.72 11.08 24.42
C VAL A 800 -25.81 11.99 23.21
N HIS A 801 -25.89 13.31 23.42
CA HIS A 801 -26.01 14.29 22.36
C HIS A 801 -24.83 14.22 21.38
N PHE A 802 -23.61 13.97 21.86
CA PHE A 802 -22.42 13.84 21.02
C PHE A 802 -22.45 12.60 20.12
N SER A 803 -22.98 11.48 20.63
CA SER A 803 -23.09 10.23 19.86
C SER A 803 -24.14 10.28 18.73
N ASN A 804 -24.93 11.36 18.68
CA ASN A 804 -25.90 11.62 17.61
C ASN A 804 -25.37 12.55 16.51
N PHE A 805 -24.25 13.25 16.74
CA PHE A 805 -23.57 13.95 15.66
C PHE A 805 -23.08 12.95 14.60
N GLY A 806 -23.02 13.39 13.34
CA GLY A 806 -22.73 12.52 12.20
C GLY A 806 -21.26 12.11 12.14
N PRO A 807 -20.90 11.03 11.42
CA PRO A 807 -19.50 10.67 11.24
C PRO A 807 -18.76 11.83 10.54
N LYS A 808 -17.70 12.33 11.20
CA LYS A 808 -16.96 13.55 10.89
C LYS A 808 -17.72 14.85 11.18
N TRP A 809 -17.56 15.34 12.41
CA TRP A 809 -17.78 16.74 12.78
C TRP A 809 -16.50 17.30 13.40
N GLU A 810 -16.19 18.56 13.07
CA GLU A 810 -15.08 19.34 13.61
C GLU A 810 -15.69 20.61 14.20
N LEU A 811 -15.94 20.65 15.52
CA LEU A 811 -16.69 21.73 16.15
C LEU A 811 -15.95 22.29 17.38
N ASP A 812 -16.00 23.61 17.53
CA ASP A 812 -15.66 24.28 18.78
C ASP A 812 -16.77 24.10 19.84
N GLU A 813 -16.43 24.28 21.12
CA GLU A 813 -17.36 24.09 22.26
C GLU A 813 -18.66 24.90 22.13
N TYR A 814 -18.62 26.08 21.50
CA TYR A 814 -19.79 26.92 21.30
C TYR A 814 -20.75 26.34 20.24
N LYS A 815 -20.23 25.83 19.12
CA LYS A 815 -21.04 25.10 18.14
C LYS A 815 -21.58 23.79 18.72
N ILE A 816 -20.80 23.10 19.54
CA ILE A 816 -21.24 21.90 20.29
C ILE A 816 -22.41 22.26 21.21
N ALA A 817 -22.32 23.33 21.99
CA ALA A 817 -23.42 23.82 22.85
C ALA A 817 -24.70 24.05 22.07
N LYS A 818 -24.59 24.78 20.95
CA LYS A 818 -25.72 25.09 20.07
C LYS A 818 -26.33 23.84 19.43
N ALA A 819 -25.52 22.87 19.03
CA ALA A 819 -25.98 21.63 18.39
C ALA A 819 -26.55 20.62 19.40
N ALA A 820 -26.04 20.58 20.63
CA ALA A 820 -26.53 19.75 21.71
C ALA A 820 -27.74 20.36 22.46
N MET A 821 -28.03 21.65 22.24
CA MET A 821 -28.98 22.48 23.00
C MET A 821 -28.65 22.55 24.51
N LEU A 822 -27.36 22.65 24.83
CA LEU A 822 -26.84 22.86 26.18
C LEU A 822 -26.45 24.33 26.39
N ALA A 823 -26.44 24.80 27.64
CA ALA A 823 -25.80 26.08 27.95
C ALA A 823 -24.27 25.96 27.72
N PRO A 824 -23.57 27.03 27.30
CA PRO A 824 -22.13 26.96 27.02
C PRO A 824 -21.30 26.42 28.19
N ASP A 825 -21.65 26.80 29.42
CA ASP A 825 -20.95 26.35 30.64
C ASP A 825 -21.17 24.84 30.93
N ASP A 826 -22.33 24.30 30.54
CA ASP A 826 -22.71 22.90 30.77
C ASP A 826 -22.04 21.92 29.79
N VAL A 827 -21.51 22.39 28.65
CA VAL A 827 -20.86 21.54 27.63
C VAL A 827 -19.51 21.00 28.08
N ARG A 828 -18.79 21.77 28.89
CA ARG A 828 -17.38 21.50 29.20
C ARG A 828 -17.19 20.22 30.00
N ILE A 829 -18.14 19.88 30.89
CA ILE A 829 -18.09 18.65 31.69
C ILE A 829 -18.29 17.42 30.78
N PRO A 830 -19.38 17.29 30.00
CA PRO A 830 -19.55 16.19 29.04
C PRO A 830 -18.44 16.07 28.00
N VAL A 831 -17.93 17.19 27.46
CA VAL A 831 -16.82 17.16 26.48
C VAL A 831 -15.54 16.61 27.11
N ASN A 832 -15.17 17.07 28.32
CA ASN A 832 -14.02 16.52 29.05
C ASN A 832 -14.19 15.02 29.34
N ILE A 833 -15.39 14.58 29.76
CA ILE A 833 -15.67 13.16 29.99
C ILE A 833 -15.44 12.35 28.71
N CYS A 834 -16.00 12.77 27.59
CA CYS A 834 -15.78 12.10 26.30
C CYS A 834 -14.32 12.17 25.84
N SER A 835 -13.60 13.26 26.08
CA SER A 835 -12.17 13.32 25.77
C SER A 835 -11.36 12.34 26.61
N THR A 836 -11.57 12.27 27.93
CA THR A 836 -10.91 11.28 28.81
C THR A 836 -11.28 9.83 28.50
N ALA A 837 -12.41 9.60 27.83
CA ALA A 837 -12.84 8.29 27.34
C ALA A 837 -12.35 7.98 25.90
N ASN A 838 -11.44 8.78 25.33
CA ASN A 838 -10.96 8.69 23.95
C ASN A 838 -12.10 8.64 22.91
N LYS A 839 -13.21 9.33 23.20
CA LYS A 839 -14.34 9.57 22.28
C LYS A 839 -14.16 10.83 21.45
N LEU A 840 -13.47 11.84 22.00
CA LEU A 840 -13.21 13.12 21.34
C LEU A 840 -11.72 13.46 21.40
N ALA A 841 -11.12 13.63 20.23
CA ALA A 841 -9.77 14.17 20.07
C ALA A 841 -9.82 15.69 19.98
N LEU A 842 -8.77 16.35 20.49
CA LEU A 842 -8.62 17.82 20.44
C LEU A 842 -7.66 18.21 19.32
N GLN A 843 -8.19 18.79 18.24
CA GLN A 843 -7.41 19.30 17.13
C GLN A 843 -7.07 20.77 17.32
N ALA A 844 -5.78 21.08 17.44
CA ALA A 844 -5.25 22.43 17.51
C ALA A 844 -5.04 23.01 16.09
N VAL A 845 -5.77 24.07 15.75
CA VAL A 845 -5.65 24.81 14.49
C VAL A 845 -5.05 26.19 14.76
N PRO A 846 -3.73 26.38 14.57
CA PRO A 846 -3.06 27.65 14.88
C PRO A 846 -3.41 28.73 13.85
N LYS A 847 -3.74 29.95 14.29
CA LYS A 847 -4.01 31.08 13.37
C LYS A 847 -2.73 31.71 12.80
N TYR A 848 -1.59 31.47 13.44
CA TYR A 848 -0.27 31.99 13.07
C TYR A 848 0.77 30.89 13.28
N ALA A 849 1.94 31.03 12.63
CA ALA A 849 3.02 30.05 12.71
C ALA A 849 3.64 29.88 14.12
N ASP A 850 3.31 30.75 15.09
CA ASP A 850 3.83 30.70 16.46
C ASP A 850 3.21 29.58 17.32
N GLY A 851 2.11 28.96 16.88
CA GLY A 851 1.43 27.87 17.59
C GLY A 851 0.89 28.23 18.98
N GLN A 852 0.89 29.52 19.37
CA GLN A 852 0.62 29.91 20.74
C GLN A 852 -0.85 29.61 21.14
N PRO A 853 -1.13 29.05 22.33
CA PRO A 853 -2.50 28.70 22.75
C PRO A 853 -3.49 29.87 22.66
N ALA A 854 -3.06 31.09 22.98
CA ALA A 854 -3.88 32.31 22.87
C ALA A 854 -4.27 32.69 21.43
N ARG A 855 -3.66 32.06 20.43
CA ARG A 855 -3.85 32.29 18.99
C ARG A 855 -4.27 31.03 18.23
N THR A 856 -4.56 29.95 18.94
CA THR A 856 -4.96 28.66 18.37
C THR A 856 -6.46 28.44 18.57
N VAL A 857 -7.15 27.96 17.53
CA VAL A 857 -8.53 27.49 17.63
C VAL A 857 -8.49 26.01 17.95
N TYR A 858 -9.23 25.60 18.98
CA TYR A 858 -9.35 24.20 19.35
C TYR A 858 -10.69 23.65 18.85
N LEU A 859 -10.63 22.59 18.04
CA LEU A 859 -11.78 21.88 17.50
C LEU A 859 -11.81 20.47 18.10
N TRP A 860 -13.00 20.00 18.47
CA TRP A 860 -13.21 18.62 18.89
C TRP A 860 -13.63 17.77 17.69
N VAL A 861 -13.06 16.56 17.60
CA VAL A 861 -13.23 15.61 16.50
C VAL A 861 -13.57 14.22 17.05
N ASP A 862 -14.50 13.51 16.40
CA ASP A 862 -14.95 12.16 16.78
C ASP A 862 -14.10 11.07 16.11
N GLU A 863 -13.48 10.19 16.92
CA GLU A 863 -12.64 9.06 16.46
C GLU A 863 -13.41 7.73 16.49
N GLU A 864 -14.35 7.56 15.55
CA GLU A 864 -15.26 6.40 15.50
C GLU A 864 -14.54 5.03 15.43
N ALA A 865 -13.31 4.98 14.89
CA ALA A 865 -12.50 3.77 14.79
C ALA A 865 -11.88 3.31 16.13
N PHE A 866 -11.47 4.24 17.00
CA PHE A 866 -10.81 3.94 18.26
C PHE A 866 -11.80 3.42 19.31
N VAL A 867 -13.02 3.99 19.30
CA VAL A 867 -14.12 3.67 20.21
C VAL A 867 -14.54 2.20 20.17
N LEU A 868 -14.57 1.57 18.99
CA LEU A 868 -15.07 0.20 18.85
C LEU A 868 -14.13 -0.86 19.46
N GLY A 869 -12.84 -0.54 19.65
CA GLY A 869 -11.87 -1.42 20.31
C GLY A 869 -11.85 -1.33 21.83
N MET A 870 -12.40 -0.25 22.43
CA MET A 870 -12.25 0.04 23.87
C MET A 870 -13.53 -0.05 24.70
N LEU A 871 -14.70 -0.29 24.11
CA LEU A 871 -15.94 -0.40 24.89
C LEU A 871 -15.94 -1.69 25.74
N PRO A 872 -16.06 -1.59 27.09
CA PRO A 872 -16.21 -2.77 27.93
C PRO A 872 -17.53 -3.49 27.62
N ALA A 873 -17.55 -4.81 27.78
CA ALA A 873 -18.74 -5.64 27.56
C ALA A 873 -19.81 -5.32 28.63
N VAL A 874 -20.78 -4.47 28.28
CA VAL A 874 -21.92 -4.14 29.14
C VAL A 874 -22.87 -5.35 29.20
N SER A 875 -23.02 -5.93 30.39
CA SER A 875 -24.04 -6.94 30.68
C SER A 875 -25.43 -6.29 30.83
N ASP A 876 -26.46 -7.00 30.37
CA ASP A 876 -27.86 -6.53 30.39
C ASP A 876 -28.38 -6.41 31.84
N PRO A 877 -28.90 -5.25 32.29
CA PRO A 877 -29.41 -5.08 33.65
C PRO A 877 -30.77 -5.78 33.93
N LYS A 878 -31.26 -6.65 33.03
CA LYS A 878 -32.48 -7.45 33.21
C LYS A 878 -32.27 -8.86 33.79
N THR A 879 -31.46 -8.97 34.83
CA THR A 879 -31.48 -10.12 35.75
C THR A 879 -31.40 -9.65 37.21
N LYS A 880 -32.57 -9.43 37.79
CA LYS A 880 -32.86 -9.47 39.23
C LYS A 880 -34.06 -10.40 39.44
#